data_AF-A0A1H6XPN6-F1
#
_entry.id   AF-A0A1H6XPN6-F1
#
_cell.length_a   1.000
_cell.length_b   1.000
_cell.length_c   1.000
_cell.angle_alpha   90.00
_cell.angle_beta   90.00
_cell.angle_gamma   90.00
#
_symmetry.space_group_name_H-M   'P 1'
#
loop_
_entity.id
_entity.type
_entity.pdbx_description
1 polymer ?
#
loop_
_entity_poly.entity_id
_entity_poly.type
_entity_poly.pdbx_seq_one_letter_code
_entity_poly.pdbx_strand_id
1 'polypeptide(L)'
;MLPAPLRFVRWPVLLLVCAWCVTAVAWAQRVGSVNFTVPPGWTVKTDAQLATLTAPGGAAQGLMLVIPDQPVNGEAATWLGTVVRQLSGDGQVTDESEIQRISENRLIKGVEVRTGGRSQFRLYLAVLQEQRATLYVLVAPDAAAIGRFQSAFTGLVNSGSGAPRQAQGTPTPGSGSLTGPRTALPDVKPMNAAQFLASGGDPESSVIPDEFRCYQEKKGDSLTPELTVQILPGGKYRTPFGTGSFTVKKDGSLVKTAWRGGPLDGASGYLSLTNHGQNLDLRDVGEEVLERSLSFECYQRGPLEQLRLLEFKRRTPAPASYPCVSTDGSNQRGGILEILPGGAYRLGGQGGRFSTDFRSDQDDDWSDLAFSGGPLDDQRASYGENAQGLRQLRLSGLKLECRLVVKPTALPRYGAAKAPAPPKGSGGLSGAYAGWWLNPVALMYGGCHMCWEVYVFAPNGYVLTEEPEESLSEADCSRTHPNGLPICEVYLVQGGQIVIGKAKPESFKKSGADLIIGGDTFQPLRKLEGVALRGTFEAQTVVGGSMSTVSGSYQNALTFAPQGRFTRARSGGIVATATTTGTPQGDLLGGVYASSESQNSGTYAFKDYTLTLTYGDGRVERRFAYALPGKDGKLDAELLRIGGESYTLKGGK
;
A
#
# COMPACT_ATOMS: atom_id res chain seq x y z
N MET A 1 17.69 63.71 -47.23
CA MET A 1 18.86 64.30 -46.55
C MET A 1 19.37 63.32 -45.51
N LEU A 2 20.47 62.63 -45.82
CA LEU A 2 21.58 62.33 -44.88
C LEU A 2 22.05 63.66 -44.24
N PRO A 3 22.70 63.75 -43.05
CA PRO A 3 23.74 62.88 -42.44
C PRO A 3 23.46 62.52 -40.94
N ALA A 4 23.99 61.44 -40.35
CA ALA A 4 25.34 61.21 -39.78
C ALA A 4 25.57 61.90 -38.38
N PRO A 5 26.62 61.63 -37.60
CA PRO A 5 27.27 60.33 -37.27
C PRO A 5 27.98 60.24 -35.88
N LEU A 6 28.65 59.08 -35.65
CA LEU A 6 30.03 58.94 -35.08
C LEU A 6 30.23 59.23 -33.57
N ARG A 7 30.60 58.27 -32.70
CA ARG A 7 31.94 57.63 -32.49
C ARG A 7 31.88 56.87 -31.13
N PHE A 8 32.70 55.91 -30.70
CA PHE A 8 33.97 55.31 -31.15
C PHE A 8 34.19 53.98 -30.36
N VAL A 9 34.56 52.92 -31.07
CA VAL A 9 35.66 51.94 -30.83
C VAL A 9 36.05 51.52 -29.40
N ARG A 10 36.04 50.19 -29.17
CA ARG A 10 37.23 49.36 -28.86
C ARG A 10 36.93 47.84 -28.96
N TRP A 11 37.58 47.19 -29.92
CA TRP A 11 38.03 45.78 -29.88
C TRP A 11 39.47 45.75 -29.29
N PRO A 12 40.14 44.60 -29.01
CA PRO A 12 39.78 43.19 -29.24
C PRO A 12 40.00 42.28 -28.00
N VAL A 13 39.69 40.98 -28.11
CA VAL A 13 40.59 39.84 -27.78
C VAL A 13 39.77 38.54 -27.80
N LEU A 14 40.32 37.58 -28.56
CA LEU A 14 39.99 36.15 -28.63
C LEU A 14 39.46 35.56 -27.30
N LEU A 15 38.30 34.90 -27.37
CA LEU A 15 37.97 33.81 -26.47
C LEU A 15 37.56 32.60 -27.31
N LEU A 16 38.48 31.64 -27.35
CA LEU A 16 38.29 30.29 -27.87
C LEU A 16 37.15 29.65 -27.07
N VAL A 17 35.94 29.61 -27.64
CA VAL A 17 34.86 28.81 -27.05
C VAL A 17 35.17 27.35 -27.38
N CYS A 18 35.74 26.64 -26.41
CA CYS A 18 35.73 25.19 -26.40
C CYS A 18 34.28 24.72 -26.48
N ALA A 19 33.86 24.32 -27.68
CA ALA A 19 32.66 23.52 -27.89
C ALA A 19 32.87 22.17 -27.17
N TRP A 20 32.46 22.09 -25.91
CA TRP A 20 32.22 20.82 -25.25
C TRP A 20 30.99 20.20 -25.91
N CYS A 21 31.22 19.30 -26.88
CA CYS A 21 30.24 18.28 -27.20
C CYS A 21 30.01 17.45 -25.93
N VAL A 22 28.99 17.81 -25.16
CA VAL A 22 28.42 16.92 -24.15
C VAL A 22 27.76 15.79 -24.95
N THR A 23 28.55 14.74 -25.22
CA THR A 23 28.00 13.46 -25.62
C THR A 23 27.17 12.99 -24.43
N ALA A 24 25.84 13.15 -24.53
CA ALA A 24 24.94 12.55 -23.57
C ALA A 24 25.17 11.04 -23.62
N VAL A 25 25.89 10.51 -22.64
CA VAL A 25 26.09 9.08 -22.48
C VAL A 25 24.70 8.49 -22.30
N ALA A 26 24.24 7.71 -23.28
CA ALA A 26 22.94 7.08 -23.23
C ALA A 26 22.96 6.03 -22.11
N TRP A 27 22.39 6.37 -20.95
CA TRP A 27 22.28 5.44 -19.82
C TRP A 27 21.27 4.36 -20.17
N ALA A 28 21.68 3.09 -20.11
CA ALA A 28 20.79 1.96 -20.19
C ALA A 28 19.76 2.04 -19.03
N GLN A 29 18.49 1.81 -19.36
CA GLN A 29 17.38 1.69 -18.42
C GLN A 29 17.00 0.21 -18.28
N ARG A 30 16.31 -0.14 -17.19
CA ARG A 30 15.91 -1.52 -16.91
C ARG A 30 14.44 -1.60 -16.49
N VAL A 31 13.73 -2.60 -17.03
CA VAL A 31 12.41 -3.04 -16.58
C VAL A 31 12.35 -4.57 -16.64
N GLY A 32 12.03 -5.22 -15.52
CA GLY A 32 12.15 -6.68 -15.38
C GLY A 32 13.52 -7.20 -15.85
N SER A 33 13.49 -8.24 -16.69
CA SER A 33 14.69 -8.83 -17.30
C SER A 33 15.32 -8.01 -18.45
N VAL A 34 14.73 -6.89 -18.86
CA VAL A 34 15.14 -6.16 -20.08
C VAL A 34 15.92 -4.90 -19.74
N ASN A 35 17.16 -4.82 -20.23
CA ASN A 35 17.92 -3.57 -20.32
C ASN A 35 17.71 -2.95 -21.69
N PHE A 36 17.39 -1.66 -21.78
CA PHE A 36 17.14 -0.97 -23.05
C PHE A 36 17.69 0.46 -23.04
N THR A 37 17.89 1.03 -24.22
CA THR A 37 18.32 2.42 -24.40
C THR A 37 17.13 3.28 -24.79
N VAL A 38 16.93 4.39 -24.08
CA VAL A 38 15.88 5.36 -24.40
C VAL A 38 16.23 6.07 -25.70
N PRO A 39 15.34 6.08 -26.72
CA PRO A 39 15.62 6.79 -27.96
C PRO A 39 15.81 8.30 -27.71
N PRO A 40 16.71 8.98 -28.46
CA PRO A 40 16.96 10.41 -28.26
C PRO A 40 15.68 11.26 -28.29
N GLY A 41 15.53 12.15 -27.30
CA GLY A 41 14.38 13.03 -27.16
C GLY A 41 13.13 12.40 -26.53
N TRP A 42 13.11 11.09 -26.30
CA TRP A 42 12.03 10.43 -25.56
C TRP A 42 12.27 10.55 -24.06
N THR A 43 11.18 10.65 -23.31
CA THR A 43 11.22 10.60 -21.83
C THR A 43 10.72 9.24 -21.38
N VAL A 44 11.31 8.67 -20.33
CA VAL A 44 10.96 7.33 -19.83
C VAL A 44 10.45 7.41 -18.39
N LYS A 45 9.44 6.61 -18.09
CA LYS A 45 9.01 6.28 -16.74
C LYS A 45 8.98 4.76 -16.60
N THR A 46 9.67 4.24 -15.60
CA THR A 46 9.68 2.81 -15.28
C THR A 46 8.87 2.56 -14.01
N ASP A 47 8.11 1.48 -14.01
CA ASP A 47 7.58 0.84 -12.81
C ASP A 47 8.12 -0.60 -12.72
N ALA A 48 7.63 -1.40 -11.77
CA ALA A 48 8.13 -2.75 -11.54
C ALA A 48 7.87 -3.73 -12.72
N GLN A 49 6.87 -3.48 -13.57
CA GLN A 49 6.40 -4.42 -14.60
C GLN A 49 6.35 -3.82 -16.02
N LEU A 50 6.55 -2.51 -16.17
CA LEU A 50 6.36 -1.78 -17.41
C LEU A 50 7.31 -0.58 -17.50
N ALA A 51 7.85 -0.34 -18.70
CA ALA A 51 8.42 0.96 -19.04
C ALA A 51 7.52 1.67 -20.04
N THR A 52 7.21 2.94 -19.75
CA THR A 52 6.47 3.84 -20.64
C THR A 52 7.40 4.93 -21.15
N LEU A 53 7.54 5.04 -22.47
CA LEU A 53 8.33 6.09 -23.11
C LEU A 53 7.38 7.05 -23.84
N THR A 54 7.56 8.35 -23.62
CA THR A 54 6.74 9.42 -24.21
C THR A 54 7.52 10.16 -25.27
N ALA A 55 6.91 10.36 -26.44
CA ALA A 55 7.53 11.04 -27.58
C ALA A 55 7.88 12.52 -27.27
N PRO A 56 8.84 13.10 -28.00
CA PRO A 56 9.02 14.55 -28.04
C PRO A 56 7.69 15.23 -28.41
N GLY A 57 7.23 16.17 -27.58
CA GLY A 57 5.92 16.83 -27.75
C GLY A 57 4.75 16.16 -27.02
N GLY A 58 5.01 15.11 -26.23
CA GLY A 58 4.05 14.52 -25.29
C GLY A 58 3.34 13.26 -25.81
N ALA A 59 2.56 12.61 -24.94
CA ALA A 59 1.96 11.30 -25.19
C ALA A 59 0.95 11.30 -26.34
N ALA A 60 0.30 12.44 -26.61
CA ALA A 60 -0.60 12.61 -27.75
C ALA A 60 0.12 12.50 -29.11
N GLN A 61 1.44 12.74 -29.14
CA GLN A 61 2.23 12.60 -30.36
C GLN A 61 2.63 11.15 -30.60
N GLY A 62 2.89 10.38 -29.54
CA GLY A 62 3.26 8.97 -29.60
C GLY A 62 3.77 8.44 -28.27
N LEU A 63 3.64 7.13 -28.09
CA LEU A 63 4.01 6.44 -26.85
C LEU A 63 4.60 5.07 -27.19
N MET A 64 5.63 4.64 -26.46
CA MET A 64 6.16 3.29 -26.53
C MET A 64 6.05 2.59 -25.18
N LEU A 65 5.76 1.29 -25.20
CA LEU A 65 5.73 0.44 -24.02
C LEU A 65 6.77 -0.68 -24.16
N VAL A 66 7.42 -1.03 -23.05
CA VAL A 66 8.25 -2.23 -22.92
C VAL A 66 7.67 -3.06 -21.78
N ILE A 67 7.09 -4.22 -22.12
CA ILE A 67 6.50 -5.16 -21.19
C ILE A 67 7.35 -6.44 -21.19
N PRO A 68 8.27 -6.60 -20.23
CA PRO A 68 9.15 -7.76 -20.19
C PRO A 68 8.40 -9.03 -19.78
N ASP A 69 9.05 -10.17 -19.96
CA ASP A 69 8.78 -11.37 -19.17
C ASP A 69 7.39 -12.00 -19.31
N GLN A 70 6.70 -11.74 -20.42
CA GLN A 70 5.35 -12.25 -20.68
C GLN A 70 5.36 -13.77 -20.92
N PRO A 71 4.56 -14.57 -20.20
CA PRO A 71 4.51 -16.00 -20.44
C PRO A 71 3.84 -16.33 -21.78
N VAL A 72 4.49 -17.13 -22.60
CA VAL A 72 3.98 -17.61 -23.90
C VAL A 72 3.41 -19.02 -23.73
N ASN A 73 2.09 -19.10 -23.60
CA ASN A 73 1.39 -20.38 -23.49
C ASN A 73 0.88 -20.81 -24.87
N GLY A 74 1.32 -21.98 -25.34
CA GLY A 74 0.92 -22.53 -26.63
C GLY A 74 1.67 -21.89 -27.81
N GLU A 75 1.00 -21.83 -28.96
CA GLU A 75 1.59 -21.33 -30.19
C GLU A 75 1.77 -19.80 -30.13
N ALA A 76 2.99 -19.32 -30.41
CA ALA A 76 3.36 -17.92 -30.20
C ALA A 76 2.51 -16.91 -31.00
N ALA A 77 2.06 -17.26 -32.21
CA ALA A 77 1.18 -16.39 -32.99
C ALA A 77 -0.22 -16.30 -32.34
N THR A 78 -0.80 -17.43 -31.96
CA THR A 78 -2.08 -17.47 -31.22
C THR A 78 -2.00 -16.70 -29.89
N TRP A 79 -0.90 -16.86 -29.16
CA TRP A 79 -0.62 -16.10 -27.93
C TRP A 79 -0.56 -14.59 -28.20
N LEU A 80 0.24 -14.14 -29.18
CA LEU A 80 0.36 -12.72 -29.52
C LEU A 80 -0.99 -12.13 -29.93
N GLY A 81 -1.79 -12.87 -30.72
CA GLY A 81 -3.13 -12.43 -31.10
C GLY A 81 -4.04 -12.21 -29.89
N THR A 82 -3.94 -13.06 -28.86
CA THR A 82 -4.71 -12.91 -27.62
C THR A 82 -4.27 -11.69 -26.83
N VAL A 83 -2.96 -11.49 -26.66
CA VAL A 83 -2.39 -10.33 -25.96
C VAL A 83 -2.75 -9.02 -26.66
N VAL A 84 -2.68 -8.98 -27.99
CA VAL A 84 -3.07 -7.79 -28.78
C VAL A 84 -4.54 -7.43 -28.58
N ARG A 85 -5.45 -8.42 -28.57
CA ARG A 85 -6.87 -8.17 -28.29
C ARG A 85 -7.09 -7.63 -26.89
N GLN A 86 -6.42 -8.20 -25.89
CA GLN A 86 -6.53 -7.74 -24.50
C GLN A 86 -6.03 -6.30 -24.36
N LEU A 87 -4.85 -5.98 -24.90
CA LEU A 87 -4.25 -4.65 -24.82
C LEU A 87 -4.93 -3.62 -25.72
N SER A 88 -5.78 -4.06 -26.67
CA SER A 88 -6.61 -3.19 -27.51
C SER A 88 -8.06 -3.12 -27.06
N GLY A 89 -8.41 -3.76 -25.94
CA GLY A 89 -9.78 -3.84 -25.44
C GLY A 89 -10.33 -2.51 -24.87
N ASP A 90 -9.50 -1.47 -24.82
CA ASP A 90 -9.88 -0.12 -24.44
C ASP A 90 -10.60 0.65 -25.56
N GLY A 91 -10.65 0.11 -26.79
CA GLY A 91 -11.41 0.69 -27.90
C GLY A 91 -11.94 -0.34 -28.89
N GLN A 92 -12.60 0.17 -29.93
CA GLN A 92 -13.06 -0.68 -31.03
C GLN A 92 -11.93 -0.87 -32.02
N VAL A 93 -11.44 -2.11 -32.19
CA VAL A 93 -10.52 -2.44 -33.29
C VAL A 93 -11.27 -2.28 -34.61
N THR A 94 -10.84 -1.33 -35.44
CA THR A 94 -11.46 -1.03 -36.73
C THR A 94 -10.71 -1.66 -37.90
N ASP A 95 -9.42 -1.93 -37.72
CA ASP A 95 -8.57 -2.62 -38.68
C ASP A 95 -7.48 -3.41 -37.96
N GLU A 96 -7.03 -4.51 -38.54
CA GLU A 96 -5.91 -5.31 -38.01
C GLU A 96 -5.12 -6.00 -39.13
N SER A 97 -3.80 -6.01 -38.98
CA SER A 97 -2.93 -6.80 -39.86
C SER A 97 -2.91 -8.27 -39.44
N GLU A 98 -2.56 -9.15 -40.37
CA GLU A 98 -2.12 -10.49 -40.02
C GLU A 98 -0.88 -10.44 -39.12
N ILE A 99 -0.71 -11.47 -38.28
CA ILE A 99 0.50 -11.64 -37.48
C ILE A 99 1.63 -12.08 -38.42
N GLN A 100 2.68 -11.27 -38.52
CA GLN A 100 3.84 -11.58 -39.35
C GLN A 100 5.01 -12.03 -38.50
N ARG A 101 5.67 -13.11 -38.90
CA ARG A 101 6.95 -13.53 -38.32
C ARG A 101 8.08 -12.86 -39.09
N ILE A 102 8.76 -11.92 -38.44
CA ILE A 102 9.84 -11.13 -39.08
C ILE A 102 11.24 -11.73 -38.82
N SER A 103 11.37 -12.58 -37.80
CA SER A 103 12.52 -13.45 -37.57
C SER A 103 12.09 -14.69 -36.77
N GLU A 104 12.98 -15.66 -36.57
CA GLU A 104 12.68 -16.86 -35.77
C GLU A 104 12.08 -16.52 -34.40
N ASN A 105 12.57 -15.44 -33.78
CA ASN A 105 12.17 -14.99 -32.46
C ASN A 105 11.38 -13.67 -32.45
N ARG A 106 10.87 -13.18 -33.58
CA ARG A 106 10.10 -11.92 -33.61
C ARG A 106 8.80 -12.05 -34.37
N LEU A 107 7.73 -11.63 -33.71
CA LEU A 107 6.37 -11.56 -34.26
C LEU A 107 5.87 -10.13 -34.19
N ILE A 108 5.19 -9.66 -35.23
CA ILE A 108 4.66 -8.30 -35.30
C ILE A 108 3.18 -8.32 -35.70
N LYS A 109 2.40 -7.39 -35.14
CA LYS A 109 1.01 -7.15 -35.50
C LYS A 109 0.66 -5.66 -35.39
N GLY A 110 0.05 -5.10 -36.43
CA GLY A 110 -0.53 -3.76 -36.42
C GLY A 110 -2.03 -3.81 -36.18
N VAL A 111 -2.57 -2.84 -35.45
CA VAL A 111 -4.03 -2.65 -35.29
C VAL A 111 -4.36 -1.15 -35.30
N GLU A 112 -5.53 -0.82 -35.84
CA GLU A 112 -6.16 0.48 -35.67
C GLU A 112 -7.27 0.35 -34.62
N VAL A 113 -7.19 1.17 -33.58
CA VAL A 113 -8.14 1.17 -32.47
C VAL A 113 -8.83 2.53 -32.41
N ARG A 114 -10.16 2.52 -32.43
CA ARG A 114 -10.97 3.71 -32.23
C ARG A 114 -11.35 3.87 -30.76
N THR A 115 -10.84 4.93 -30.12
CA THR A 115 -11.10 5.28 -28.72
C THR A 115 -11.57 6.74 -28.63
N GLY A 116 -12.65 7.00 -27.89
CA GLY A 116 -13.18 8.37 -27.72
C GLY A 116 -13.47 9.11 -29.05
N GLY A 117 -13.88 8.37 -30.10
CA GLY A 117 -14.18 8.93 -31.42
C GLY A 117 -12.97 9.19 -32.33
N ARG A 118 -11.73 9.03 -31.83
CA ARG A 118 -10.47 9.17 -32.61
C ARG A 118 -9.86 7.80 -32.91
N SER A 119 -9.23 7.66 -34.07
CA SER A 119 -8.42 6.50 -34.40
C SER A 119 -7.02 6.62 -33.81
N GLN A 120 -6.44 5.50 -33.42
CA GLN A 120 -5.03 5.36 -33.03
C GLN A 120 -4.46 4.12 -33.69
N PHE A 121 -3.21 4.19 -34.12
CA PHE A 121 -2.48 3.08 -34.69
C PHE A 121 -1.56 2.49 -33.63
N ARG A 122 -1.58 1.17 -33.50
CA ARG A 122 -0.74 0.43 -32.55
C ARG A 122 0.06 -0.63 -33.29
N LEU A 123 1.36 -0.66 -33.04
CA LEU A 123 2.27 -1.67 -33.57
C LEU A 123 2.81 -2.49 -32.40
N TYR A 124 2.47 -3.77 -32.38
CA TYR A 124 2.90 -4.73 -31.37
C TYR A 124 4.03 -5.56 -31.95
N LEU A 125 5.15 -5.63 -31.24
CA LEU A 125 6.27 -6.51 -31.55
C LEU A 125 6.61 -7.37 -30.34
N ALA A 126 6.48 -8.68 -30.49
CA ALA A 126 6.96 -9.65 -29.50
C ALA A 126 8.35 -10.15 -29.89
N VAL A 127 9.28 -10.09 -28.94
CA VAL A 127 10.59 -10.74 -29.01
C VAL A 127 10.56 -11.97 -28.11
N LEU A 128 10.55 -13.15 -28.73
CA LEU A 128 10.46 -14.45 -28.09
C LEU A 128 11.81 -14.88 -27.51
N GLN A 129 11.79 -15.41 -26.30
CA GLN A 129 12.91 -16.04 -25.63
C GLN A 129 12.37 -17.27 -24.88
N GLU A 130 12.56 -18.45 -25.46
CA GLU A 130 12.01 -19.70 -24.94
C GLU A 130 10.48 -19.64 -24.77
N GLN A 131 9.97 -19.85 -23.54
CA GLN A 131 8.54 -19.75 -23.21
C GLN A 131 8.13 -18.36 -22.70
N ARG A 132 8.96 -17.33 -22.95
CA ARG A 132 8.67 -15.94 -22.59
C ARG A 132 8.78 -15.03 -23.80
N ALA A 133 8.20 -13.85 -23.67
CA ALA A 133 8.30 -12.79 -24.66
C ALA A 133 8.46 -11.43 -23.98
N THR A 134 9.27 -10.58 -24.58
CA THR A 134 9.20 -9.13 -24.31
C THR A 134 8.30 -8.51 -25.36
N LEU A 135 7.25 -7.81 -24.92
CA LEU A 135 6.35 -7.09 -25.78
C LEU A 135 6.77 -5.61 -25.88
N TYR A 136 6.99 -5.15 -27.09
CA TYR A 136 7.19 -3.75 -27.42
C TYR A 136 5.93 -3.25 -28.11
N VAL A 137 5.38 -2.13 -27.65
CA VAL A 137 4.19 -1.52 -28.26
C VAL A 137 4.52 -0.10 -28.67
N LEU A 138 4.24 0.28 -29.90
CA LEU A 138 4.25 1.68 -30.35
C LEU A 138 2.79 2.11 -30.58
N VAL A 139 2.36 3.15 -29.87
CA VAL A 139 1.06 3.79 -30.03
C VAL A 139 1.25 5.15 -30.69
N ALA A 140 0.51 5.42 -31.76
CA ALA A 140 0.59 6.65 -32.52
C ALA A 140 -0.81 7.14 -32.94
N PRO A 141 -0.99 8.46 -33.13
CA PRO A 141 -2.30 9.03 -33.50
C PRO A 141 -2.73 8.68 -34.94
N ASP A 142 -1.77 8.40 -35.83
CA ASP A 142 -2.01 8.08 -37.23
C ASP A 142 -0.87 7.22 -37.81
N ALA A 143 -1.08 6.66 -39.01
CA ALA A 143 -0.08 5.85 -39.70
C ALA A 143 1.20 6.64 -40.06
N ALA A 144 1.09 7.95 -40.32
CA ALA A 144 2.26 8.78 -40.62
C ALA A 144 3.17 8.92 -39.38
N ALA A 145 2.58 9.02 -38.19
CA ALA A 145 3.29 9.04 -36.93
C ALA A 145 3.98 7.70 -36.62
N ILE A 146 3.42 6.56 -37.03
CA ILE A 146 4.14 5.26 -36.97
C ILE A 146 5.42 5.32 -37.81
N GLY A 147 5.34 5.81 -39.05
CA GLY A 147 6.52 5.98 -39.91
C GLY A 147 7.55 6.94 -39.31
N ARG A 148 7.10 8.03 -38.70
CA ARG A 148 7.96 9.01 -38.00
C ARG A 148 8.73 8.39 -36.83
N PHE A 149 8.13 7.48 -36.07
CA PHE A 149 8.77 6.87 -34.90
C PHE A 149 9.38 5.50 -35.13
N GLN A 150 9.28 4.96 -36.35
CA GLN A 150 9.78 3.63 -36.69
C GLN A 150 11.26 3.45 -36.34
N SER A 151 12.11 4.44 -36.64
CA SER A 151 13.55 4.38 -36.32
C SER A 151 13.79 4.33 -34.80
N ALA A 152 13.09 5.15 -34.03
CA ALA A 152 13.19 5.17 -32.57
C ALA A 152 12.69 3.85 -31.95
N PHE A 153 11.56 3.32 -32.44
CA PHE A 153 11.01 2.04 -32.00
C PHE A 153 11.97 0.88 -32.30
N THR A 154 12.55 0.87 -33.50
CA THR A 154 13.52 -0.15 -33.90
C THR A 154 14.80 -0.06 -33.05
N GLY A 155 15.28 1.14 -32.77
CA GLY A 155 16.41 1.37 -31.86
C GLY A 155 16.13 0.85 -30.45
N LEU A 156 14.95 1.13 -29.91
CA LEU A 156 14.50 0.61 -28.60
C LEU A 156 14.51 -0.92 -28.58
N VAL A 157 13.83 -1.55 -29.54
CA VAL A 157 13.76 -3.02 -29.65
C VAL A 157 15.15 -3.64 -29.76
N ASN A 158 16.01 -3.08 -30.61
CA ASN A 158 17.35 -3.61 -30.85
C ASN A 158 18.28 -3.42 -29.64
N SER A 159 18.08 -2.36 -28.86
CA SER A 159 18.80 -2.16 -27.60
C SER A 159 18.36 -3.14 -26.50
N GLY A 160 17.10 -3.60 -26.55
CA GLY A 160 16.53 -4.55 -25.58
C GLY A 160 16.69 -6.02 -25.97
N SER A 161 17.00 -6.31 -27.24
CA SER A 161 17.20 -7.68 -27.72
C SER A 161 18.66 -8.12 -27.57
N GLY A 162 19.02 -8.51 -26.34
CA GLY A 162 20.13 -9.41 -26.00
C GLY A 162 21.47 -9.18 -26.68
N ALA A 163 22.39 -8.50 -25.99
CA ALA A 163 23.73 -9.09 -25.93
C ALA A 163 23.57 -10.47 -25.25
N PRO A 164 24.15 -11.55 -25.79
CA PRO A 164 24.19 -12.82 -25.06
C PRO A 164 24.73 -12.52 -23.67
N ARG A 165 24.08 -13.05 -22.62
CA ARG A 165 24.57 -13.05 -21.23
C ARG A 165 26.06 -13.38 -21.31
N GLN A 166 26.94 -12.37 -21.26
CA GLN A 166 28.35 -12.65 -21.01
C GLN A 166 28.31 -13.26 -19.64
N ALA A 167 28.70 -14.54 -19.55
CA ALA A 167 28.95 -15.19 -18.29
C ALA A 167 29.96 -14.30 -17.56
N GLN A 168 29.44 -13.39 -16.72
CA GLN A 168 30.25 -12.67 -15.76
C GLN A 168 30.94 -13.73 -14.94
N GLY A 169 32.24 -13.50 -14.73
CA GLY A 169 33.23 -14.50 -14.42
C GLY A 169 32.78 -15.52 -13.39
N THR A 170 33.27 -16.74 -13.59
CA THR A 170 33.27 -17.86 -12.65
C THR A 170 33.07 -17.38 -11.22
N PRO A 171 31.96 -17.74 -10.55
CA PRO A 171 31.70 -17.28 -9.20
C PRO A 171 32.88 -17.63 -8.31
N THR A 172 33.45 -16.60 -7.69
CA THR A 172 34.48 -16.75 -6.67
C THR A 172 33.97 -17.73 -5.60
N PRO A 173 34.77 -18.70 -5.13
CA PRO A 173 34.30 -19.72 -4.20
C PRO A 173 33.75 -19.07 -2.92
N GLY A 174 32.43 -19.10 -2.75
CA GLY A 174 31.71 -18.47 -1.65
C GLY A 174 30.23 -18.16 -1.92
N SER A 175 29.78 -18.19 -3.19
CA SER A 175 28.36 -17.99 -3.54
C SER A 175 27.52 -19.23 -3.27
N GLY A 176 26.87 -19.28 -2.11
CA GLY A 176 25.80 -20.25 -1.89
C GLY A 176 24.59 -19.94 -2.78
N SER A 177 24.12 -20.91 -3.57
CA SER A 177 22.85 -20.80 -4.28
C SER A 177 21.67 -21.05 -3.33
N LEU A 178 20.53 -20.41 -3.55
CA LEU A 178 19.27 -20.71 -2.84
C LEU A 178 18.75 -22.14 -3.10
N THR A 179 19.31 -22.82 -4.10
CA THR A 179 19.05 -24.25 -4.38
C THR A 179 20.07 -25.19 -3.72
N GLY A 180 21.06 -24.64 -3.01
CA GLY A 180 22.09 -25.39 -2.32
C GLY A 180 21.58 -26.12 -1.07
N PRO A 181 22.42 -26.99 -0.47
CA PRO A 181 22.08 -27.68 0.77
C PRO A 181 21.84 -26.68 1.90
N ARG A 182 20.77 -26.91 2.68
CA ARG A 182 20.43 -26.09 3.85
C ARG A 182 21.33 -26.44 5.02
N THR A 183 21.97 -25.44 5.61
CA THR A 183 22.71 -25.55 6.87
C THR A 183 21.88 -24.98 8.01
N ALA A 184 21.93 -25.61 9.18
CA ALA A 184 21.33 -25.05 10.38
C ALA A 184 21.99 -23.71 10.73
N LEU A 185 21.19 -22.69 10.98
CA LEU A 185 21.70 -21.39 11.40
C LEU A 185 22.03 -21.41 12.89
N PRO A 186 23.17 -20.85 13.32
CA PRO A 186 23.42 -20.65 14.75
C PRO A 186 22.42 -19.68 15.36
N ASP A 187 22.17 -19.82 16.66
CA ASP A 187 21.27 -18.92 17.37
C ASP A 187 21.80 -17.48 17.37
N VAL A 188 20.86 -16.53 17.28
CA VAL A 188 21.10 -15.09 17.45
C VAL A 188 20.30 -14.63 18.65
N LYS A 189 20.92 -13.85 19.53
CA LYS A 189 20.25 -13.23 20.68
C LYS A 189 19.16 -12.28 20.15
N PRO A 190 17.88 -12.50 20.48
CA PRO A 190 16.81 -11.60 20.04
C PRO A 190 17.08 -10.17 20.51
N MET A 191 16.79 -9.19 19.64
CA MET A 191 16.97 -7.78 19.92
C MET A 191 15.76 -7.01 19.41
N ASN A 192 15.02 -6.34 20.29
CA ASN A 192 13.90 -5.50 19.88
C ASN A 192 14.34 -4.05 19.59
N ALA A 193 13.42 -3.22 19.10
CA ALA A 193 13.72 -1.83 18.71
C ALA A 193 14.25 -0.99 19.88
N ALA A 194 13.69 -1.15 21.09
CA ALA A 194 14.15 -0.43 22.26
C ALA A 194 15.58 -0.84 22.70
N GLN A 195 15.91 -2.13 22.63
CA GLN A 195 17.26 -2.62 22.92
C GLN A 195 18.27 -2.13 21.89
N PHE A 196 17.90 -2.11 20.61
CA PHE A 196 18.74 -1.58 19.54
C PHE A 196 18.98 -0.08 19.72
N LEU A 197 17.94 0.69 20.04
CA LEU A 197 18.04 2.11 20.37
C LEU A 197 18.96 2.35 21.57
N ALA A 198 18.81 1.57 22.65
CA ALA A 198 19.67 1.65 23.83
C ALA A 198 21.14 1.30 23.54
N SER A 199 21.42 0.53 22.48
CA SER A 199 22.77 0.22 22.01
C SER A 199 23.37 1.29 21.07
N GLY A 200 22.65 2.39 20.82
CA GLY A 200 23.07 3.47 19.92
C GLY A 200 22.64 3.30 18.47
N GLY A 201 21.83 2.28 18.15
CA GLY A 201 21.23 2.10 16.83
C GLY A 201 20.01 3.00 16.62
N ASP A 202 19.58 3.13 15.37
CA ASP A 202 18.33 3.79 15.00
C ASP A 202 17.43 2.80 14.25
N PRO A 203 16.36 2.26 14.87
CA PRO A 203 15.50 1.26 14.25
C PRO A 203 14.66 1.81 13.08
N GLU A 204 14.59 3.13 12.88
CA GLU A 204 13.89 3.72 11.73
C GLU A 204 14.75 3.78 10.48
N SER A 205 16.08 3.77 10.62
CA SER A 205 17.01 3.96 9.50
C SER A 205 18.03 2.83 9.33
N SER A 206 18.06 1.87 10.25
CA SER A 206 18.98 0.73 10.26
C SER A 206 18.27 -0.56 10.63
N VAL A 207 18.69 -1.68 10.03
CA VAL A 207 18.13 -3.01 10.35
C VAL A 207 18.65 -3.46 11.72
N ILE A 208 17.75 -3.90 12.60
CA ILE A 208 18.05 -4.44 13.91
C ILE A 208 18.74 -5.81 13.72
N PRO A 209 19.93 -6.06 14.31
CA PRO A 209 20.58 -7.36 14.28
C PRO A 209 19.73 -8.42 14.99
N ASP A 210 18.97 -9.19 14.22
CA ASP A 210 18.12 -10.29 14.68
C ASP A 210 17.87 -11.27 13.53
N GLU A 211 16.99 -12.22 13.77
CA GLU A 211 16.47 -13.16 12.79
C GLU A 211 15.17 -12.65 12.16
N PHE A 212 15.07 -12.77 10.84
CA PHE A 212 13.91 -12.45 10.04
C PHE A 212 13.38 -13.71 9.36
N ARG A 213 12.07 -13.91 9.42
CA ARG A 213 11.36 -15.06 8.83
C ARG A 213 10.68 -14.59 7.56
N CYS A 214 11.17 -15.11 6.44
CA CYS A 214 10.84 -14.65 5.10
C CYS A 214 9.86 -15.59 4.44
N TYR A 215 8.81 -14.97 3.91
CA TYR A 215 7.64 -15.61 3.40
C TYR A 215 7.48 -15.22 1.93
N GLN A 216 7.69 -16.21 1.05
CA GLN A 216 7.60 -15.99 -0.39
C GLN A 216 6.18 -15.63 -0.81
N GLU A 217 6.04 -14.60 -1.65
CA GLU A 217 4.81 -14.30 -2.40
C GLU A 217 4.64 -15.34 -3.51
N LYS A 218 3.78 -16.32 -3.27
CA LYS A 218 3.43 -17.40 -4.22
C LYS A 218 2.14 -18.06 -3.78
N LYS A 219 1.50 -18.81 -4.67
CA LYS A 219 0.35 -19.62 -4.29
C LYS A 219 0.66 -20.59 -3.15
N GLY A 220 -0.15 -20.58 -2.09
CA GLY A 220 -0.11 -21.59 -1.03
C GLY A 220 -0.74 -21.19 0.31
N ASP A 221 -0.67 -22.10 1.28
CA ASP A 221 -1.27 -21.99 2.61
C ASP A 221 -0.30 -22.35 3.76
N SER A 222 1.01 -22.36 3.47
CA SER A 222 2.03 -22.69 4.46
C SER A 222 2.22 -21.54 5.47
N LEU A 223 2.21 -21.89 6.76
CA LEU A 223 2.65 -21.00 7.85
C LEU A 223 4.16 -21.10 8.13
N THR A 224 4.89 -21.91 7.37
CA THR A 224 6.35 -22.06 7.53
C THR A 224 7.08 -21.12 6.58
N PRO A 225 8.06 -20.34 7.08
CA PRO A 225 8.86 -19.46 6.22
C PRO A 225 9.76 -20.26 5.28
N GLU A 226 9.85 -19.83 4.03
CA GLU A 226 10.72 -20.45 3.03
C GLU A 226 12.19 -20.13 3.24
N LEU A 227 12.46 -18.94 3.81
CA LEU A 227 13.80 -18.41 4.01
C LEU A 227 13.90 -17.84 5.44
N THR A 228 15.08 -17.96 6.03
CA THR A 228 15.42 -17.27 7.28
C THR A 228 16.67 -16.46 7.02
N VAL A 229 16.62 -15.17 7.37
CA VAL A 229 17.74 -14.24 7.22
C VAL A 229 18.15 -13.77 8.60
N GLN A 230 19.38 -14.06 9.01
CA GLN A 230 19.94 -13.52 10.24
C GLN A 230 20.82 -12.33 9.90
N ILE A 231 20.45 -11.19 10.45
CA ILE A 231 21.16 -9.92 10.32
C ILE A 231 22.19 -9.84 11.43
N LEU A 232 23.43 -9.56 11.03
CA LEU A 232 24.58 -9.49 11.91
C LEU A 232 25.11 -8.04 11.97
N PRO A 233 25.80 -7.66 13.04
CA PRO A 233 26.45 -6.35 13.13
C PRO A 233 27.37 -6.07 11.93
N GLY A 234 27.43 -4.80 11.52
CA GLY A 234 28.30 -4.33 10.44
C GLY A 234 27.78 -4.60 9.02
N GLY A 235 26.47 -4.68 8.81
CA GLY A 235 25.85 -4.84 7.49
C GLY A 235 26.12 -6.23 6.89
N LYS A 236 26.21 -7.25 7.72
CA LYS A 236 26.42 -8.65 7.30
C LYS A 236 25.14 -9.45 7.49
N TYR A 237 24.96 -10.48 6.69
CA TYR A 237 23.84 -11.39 6.85
C TYR A 237 24.28 -12.84 6.65
N ARG A 238 23.46 -13.76 7.16
CA ARG A 238 23.53 -15.18 6.83
C ARG A 238 22.16 -15.80 6.67
N THR A 239 22.08 -16.81 5.83
CA THR A 239 20.90 -17.63 5.57
C THR A 239 21.30 -19.11 5.66
N PRO A 240 20.35 -20.07 5.66
CA PRO A 240 20.70 -21.49 5.58
C PRO A 240 21.54 -21.85 4.35
N PHE A 241 21.59 -20.99 3.33
CA PHE A 241 22.25 -21.22 2.05
C PHE A 241 23.62 -20.55 1.95
N GLY A 242 23.98 -19.63 2.86
CA GLY A 242 25.24 -18.89 2.77
C GLY A 242 25.20 -17.51 3.42
N THR A 243 26.30 -16.77 3.26
CA THR A 243 26.52 -15.46 3.90
C THR A 243 26.79 -14.37 2.88
N GLY A 244 26.49 -13.12 3.23
CA GLY A 244 26.85 -11.96 2.42
C GLY A 244 26.82 -10.67 3.23
N SER A 245 26.75 -9.54 2.53
CA SER A 245 26.57 -8.23 3.11
C SER A 245 25.38 -7.50 2.51
N PHE A 246 24.93 -6.47 3.20
CA PHE A 246 23.88 -5.59 2.70
C PHE A 246 24.16 -4.15 3.18
N THR A 247 23.60 -3.19 2.46
CA THR A 247 23.61 -1.79 2.84
C THR A 247 22.20 -1.26 2.95
N VAL A 248 22.05 -0.21 3.75
CA VAL A 248 20.79 0.50 3.94
C VAL A 248 21.00 1.94 3.51
N LYS A 249 20.06 2.48 2.72
CA LYS A 249 20.08 3.87 2.28
C LYS A 249 18.70 4.48 2.42
N LYS A 250 18.62 5.60 3.14
CA LYS A 250 17.41 6.42 3.18
C LYS A 250 17.19 7.09 1.82
N ASP A 251 15.99 6.93 1.28
CA ASP A 251 15.54 7.51 0.02
C ASP A 251 14.18 8.19 0.23
N GLY A 252 14.22 9.46 0.63
CA GLY A 252 13.04 10.18 1.09
C GLY A 252 12.49 9.61 2.40
N SER A 253 11.21 9.20 2.39
CA SER A 253 10.55 8.52 3.51
C SER A 253 10.81 7.02 3.54
N LEU A 254 11.38 6.44 2.47
CA LEU A 254 11.64 5.01 2.37
C LEU A 254 13.07 4.68 2.78
N VAL A 255 13.27 3.47 3.26
CA VAL A 255 14.59 2.95 3.64
C VAL A 255 14.90 1.76 2.76
N LYS A 256 15.74 1.95 1.73
CA LYS A 256 16.10 0.94 0.74
C LYS A 256 17.20 0.04 1.25
N THR A 257 17.11 -1.26 0.96
CA THR A 257 18.17 -2.23 1.19
C THR A 257 18.75 -2.72 -0.13
N ALA A 258 20.06 -2.94 -0.15
CA ALA A 258 20.78 -3.49 -1.29
C ALA A 258 21.71 -4.60 -0.82
N TRP A 259 21.59 -5.78 -1.42
CA TRP A 259 22.23 -7.01 -0.96
C TRP A 259 23.39 -7.38 -1.89
N ARG A 260 24.49 -7.83 -1.30
CA ARG A 260 25.75 -8.10 -2.02
C ARG A 260 26.41 -9.39 -1.52
N GLY A 261 26.80 -10.22 -2.47
CA GLY A 261 27.39 -11.54 -2.26
C GLY A 261 26.44 -12.53 -1.61
N GLY A 262 26.76 -13.83 -1.73
CA GLY A 262 25.98 -14.91 -1.14
C GLY A 262 24.64 -15.16 -1.83
N PRO A 263 23.70 -15.84 -1.16
CA PRO A 263 22.41 -16.28 -1.76
C PRO A 263 21.44 -15.14 -2.10
N LEU A 264 21.64 -13.94 -1.57
CA LEU A 264 20.81 -12.76 -1.83
C LEU A 264 21.54 -11.72 -2.69
N ASP A 265 22.60 -12.09 -3.41
CA ASP A 265 23.32 -11.16 -4.27
C ASP A 265 22.39 -10.55 -5.33
N GLY A 266 22.49 -9.24 -5.55
CA GLY A 266 21.64 -8.49 -6.47
C GLY A 266 20.23 -8.17 -5.96
N ALA A 267 19.79 -8.77 -4.84
CA ALA A 267 18.48 -8.49 -4.28
C ALA A 267 18.35 -7.04 -3.81
N SER A 268 17.13 -6.52 -3.85
CA SER A 268 16.78 -5.18 -3.39
C SER A 268 15.56 -5.22 -2.47
N GLY A 269 15.30 -4.16 -1.72
CA GLY A 269 14.23 -4.22 -0.74
C GLY A 269 13.93 -2.91 -0.01
N TYR A 270 12.97 -3.00 0.90
CA TYR A 270 12.59 -1.90 1.78
C TYR A 270 12.55 -2.36 3.23
N LEU A 271 12.92 -1.45 4.13
CA LEU A 271 12.82 -1.62 5.57
C LEU A 271 11.72 -0.71 6.10
N SER A 272 10.88 -1.23 6.97
CA SER A 272 9.92 -0.43 7.74
C SER A 272 9.91 -0.86 9.20
N LEU A 273 9.72 0.11 10.10
CA LEU A 273 9.51 -0.11 11.52
C LEU A 273 8.03 0.02 11.84
N THR A 274 7.49 -0.92 12.61
CA THR A 274 6.12 -0.93 13.11
C THR A 274 6.12 -0.99 14.64
N ASN A 275 4.94 -0.88 15.24
CA ASN A 275 4.74 -1.10 16.68
C ASN A 275 5.12 -2.53 17.13
N HIS A 276 5.26 -3.50 16.21
CA HIS A 276 5.54 -4.90 16.53
C HIS A 276 6.97 -5.34 16.20
N GLY A 277 7.71 -4.57 15.41
CA GLY A 277 9.09 -4.87 15.00
C GLY A 277 9.39 -4.34 13.60
N GLN A 278 10.47 -4.82 12.98
CA GLN A 278 10.83 -4.46 11.61
C GLN A 278 10.33 -5.45 10.55
N ASN A 279 9.72 -4.94 9.48
CA ASN A 279 9.51 -5.68 8.24
C ASN A 279 10.62 -5.32 7.24
N LEU A 280 11.11 -6.34 6.53
CA LEU A 280 12.06 -6.27 5.45
C LEU A 280 11.46 -6.94 4.21
N ASP A 281 11.26 -6.18 3.14
CA ASP A 281 10.88 -6.75 1.85
C ASP A 281 12.14 -7.12 1.07
N LEU A 282 12.15 -8.27 0.42
CA LEU A 282 13.22 -8.71 -0.49
C LEU A 282 12.62 -8.96 -1.87
N ARG A 283 13.22 -8.35 -2.89
CA ARG A 283 12.85 -8.46 -4.30
C ARG A 283 14.06 -8.88 -5.11
N ASP A 284 13.81 -9.39 -6.31
CA ASP A 284 14.85 -9.77 -7.27
C ASP A 284 15.78 -10.87 -6.76
N VAL A 285 15.31 -11.67 -5.79
CA VAL A 285 16.14 -12.69 -5.15
C VAL A 285 16.41 -13.84 -6.12
N GLY A 286 17.70 -14.08 -6.39
CA GLY A 286 18.16 -15.15 -7.29
C GLY A 286 17.96 -14.87 -8.77
N GLU A 287 17.70 -13.62 -9.17
CA GLU A 287 17.42 -13.24 -10.56
C GLU A 287 18.50 -13.68 -11.58
N GLU A 288 19.77 -13.75 -11.15
CA GLU A 288 20.87 -14.17 -12.02
C GLU A 288 20.91 -15.69 -12.25
N VAL A 289 20.35 -16.48 -11.33
CA VAL A 289 20.51 -17.94 -11.29
C VAL A 289 19.21 -18.74 -11.36
N LEU A 290 18.06 -18.11 -11.08
CA LEU A 290 16.74 -18.71 -11.15
C LEU A 290 16.01 -18.28 -12.43
N GLU A 291 15.13 -19.13 -12.93
CA GLU A 291 14.25 -18.81 -14.08
C GLU A 291 13.29 -17.65 -13.79
N ARG A 292 12.96 -17.46 -12.50
CA ARG A 292 12.13 -16.36 -12.00
C ARG A 292 12.74 -15.83 -10.71
N SER A 293 12.87 -14.51 -10.61
CA SER A 293 13.21 -13.88 -9.35
C SER A 293 12.13 -14.16 -8.31
N LEU A 294 12.55 -14.21 -7.05
CA LEU A 294 11.66 -14.44 -5.93
C LEU A 294 11.47 -13.13 -5.16
N SER A 295 10.25 -12.93 -4.67
CA SER A 295 9.90 -11.89 -3.70
C SER A 295 9.56 -12.51 -2.36
N PHE A 296 10.03 -11.89 -1.29
CA PHE A 296 9.73 -12.28 0.08
C PHE A 296 9.34 -11.07 0.92
N GLU A 297 8.35 -11.27 1.79
CA GLU A 297 8.10 -10.40 2.93
C GLU A 297 8.74 -11.05 4.16
N CYS A 298 9.63 -10.32 4.84
CA CYS A 298 10.40 -10.85 5.96
C CYS A 298 10.10 -10.11 7.25
N TYR A 299 9.61 -10.84 8.25
CA TYR A 299 9.23 -10.26 9.53
C TYR A 299 10.27 -10.59 10.58
N GLN A 300 10.67 -9.58 11.36
CA GLN A 300 11.49 -9.78 12.53
C GLN A 300 10.85 -10.82 13.47
N ARG A 301 11.63 -11.81 13.89
CA ARG A 301 11.21 -12.85 14.83
C ARG A 301 10.67 -12.22 16.11
N GLY A 302 9.56 -12.78 16.61
CA GLY A 302 8.92 -12.31 17.83
C GLY A 302 7.55 -11.68 17.54
N PRO A 303 7.20 -10.53 18.13
CA PRO A 303 5.84 -9.99 18.02
C PRO A 303 5.37 -9.70 16.60
N LEU A 304 6.24 -9.20 15.71
CA LEU A 304 5.86 -8.94 14.32
C LEU A 304 5.59 -10.22 13.54
N GLU A 305 6.46 -11.22 13.62
CA GLU A 305 6.21 -12.53 13.01
C GLU A 305 4.92 -13.17 13.56
N GLN A 306 4.70 -13.09 14.88
CA GLN A 306 3.48 -13.63 15.50
C GLN A 306 2.21 -12.91 15.01
N LEU A 307 2.28 -11.59 14.84
CA LEU A 307 1.20 -10.80 14.24
C LEU A 307 0.92 -11.32 12.82
N ARG A 308 1.95 -11.51 12.01
CA ARG A 308 1.77 -12.01 10.64
C ARG A 308 1.20 -13.42 10.58
N LEU A 309 1.70 -14.33 11.41
CA LEU A 309 1.16 -15.69 11.51
C LEU A 309 -0.31 -15.70 11.94
N LEU A 310 -0.72 -14.74 12.76
CA LEU A 310 -2.12 -14.54 13.10
C LEU A 310 -2.94 -14.01 11.93
N GLU A 311 -2.41 -13.09 11.12
CA GLU A 311 -3.06 -12.63 9.89
C GLU A 311 -3.27 -13.78 8.89
N PHE A 312 -2.25 -14.61 8.64
CA PHE A 312 -2.39 -15.81 7.80
C PHE A 312 -3.47 -16.77 8.34
N LYS A 313 -3.54 -16.96 9.66
CA LYS A 313 -4.60 -17.77 10.29
C LYS A 313 -5.98 -17.14 10.09
N ARG A 314 -6.11 -15.82 10.18
CA ARG A 314 -7.37 -15.09 9.92
C ARG A 314 -7.81 -15.15 8.45
N ARG A 315 -6.87 -15.43 7.55
CA ARG A 315 -7.11 -15.71 6.13
C ARG A 315 -7.28 -17.21 5.83
N THR A 316 -7.25 -18.09 6.84
CA THR A 316 -7.49 -19.52 6.66
C THR A 316 -8.90 -19.89 7.16
N PRO A 317 -9.76 -20.53 6.34
CA PRO A 317 -11.08 -20.95 6.78
C PRO A 317 -11.03 -21.85 8.02
N ALA A 318 -11.63 -21.38 9.11
CA ALA A 318 -11.71 -22.15 10.34
C ALA A 318 -12.91 -23.12 10.30
N PRO A 319 -12.79 -24.35 10.85
CA PRO A 319 -13.91 -25.28 10.93
C PRO A 319 -15.09 -24.69 11.70
N ALA A 320 -16.24 -24.56 11.02
CA ALA A 320 -17.50 -24.06 11.57
C ALA A 320 -18.63 -24.20 10.54
N SER A 321 -19.86 -23.94 10.98
CA SER A 321 -21.03 -23.81 10.12
C SER A 321 -21.28 -22.33 9.80
N TYR A 322 -21.32 -22.01 8.51
CA TYR A 322 -21.50 -20.66 7.98
C TYR A 322 -22.87 -20.56 7.29
N PRO A 323 -23.87 -19.91 7.92
CA PRO A 323 -25.12 -19.58 7.25
C PRO A 323 -24.86 -18.72 6.01
N CYS A 324 -25.45 -19.10 4.89
CA CYS A 324 -25.29 -18.42 3.60
C CYS A 324 -26.56 -17.66 3.19
N VAL A 325 -26.36 -16.53 2.53
CA VAL A 325 -27.42 -15.72 1.92
C VAL A 325 -27.05 -15.38 0.47
N SER A 326 -28.04 -15.26 -0.40
CA SER A 326 -27.84 -14.82 -1.78
C SER A 326 -27.49 -13.33 -1.85
N THR A 327 -26.53 -12.98 -2.71
CA THR A 327 -26.09 -11.61 -2.98
C THR A 327 -26.65 -11.04 -4.29
N ASP A 328 -27.60 -11.74 -4.93
CA ASP A 328 -28.32 -11.28 -6.12
C ASP A 328 -29.41 -10.22 -5.84
N GLY A 329 -29.51 -9.74 -4.61
CA GLY A 329 -30.52 -8.79 -4.14
C GLY A 329 -31.77 -9.44 -3.55
N SER A 330 -31.95 -10.76 -3.69
CA SER A 330 -33.09 -11.48 -3.11
C SER A 330 -32.97 -11.73 -1.61
N ASN A 331 -31.73 -11.71 -1.07
CA ASN A 331 -31.41 -12.10 0.31
C ASN A 331 -31.98 -13.47 0.72
N GLN A 332 -32.22 -14.37 -0.24
CA GLN A 332 -32.72 -15.72 0.05
C GLN A 332 -31.68 -16.53 0.82
N ARG A 333 -32.15 -17.46 1.67
CA ARG A 333 -31.28 -18.38 2.42
C ARG A 333 -30.60 -19.34 1.44
N GLY A 334 -29.27 -19.29 1.38
CA GLY A 334 -28.42 -20.14 0.55
C GLY A 334 -27.99 -21.46 1.21
N GLY A 335 -28.61 -21.83 2.33
CA GLY A 335 -28.23 -22.99 3.13
C GLY A 335 -27.13 -22.70 4.16
N ILE A 336 -26.43 -23.75 4.58
CA ILE A 336 -25.32 -23.68 5.54
C ILE A 336 -24.11 -24.35 4.89
N LEU A 337 -23.03 -23.60 4.74
CA LEU A 337 -21.73 -24.12 4.34
C LEU A 337 -20.96 -24.54 5.58
N GLU A 338 -20.62 -25.81 5.70
CA GLU A 338 -19.80 -26.33 6.79
C GLU A 338 -18.36 -26.46 6.31
N ILE A 339 -17.45 -25.73 6.94
CA ILE A 339 -16.01 -25.93 6.77
C ILE A 339 -15.56 -26.96 7.80
N LEU A 340 -14.85 -27.97 7.32
CA LEU A 340 -14.37 -29.10 8.11
C LEU A 340 -12.83 -29.08 8.18
N PRO A 341 -12.22 -29.76 9.18
CA PRO A 341 -10.77 -29.89 9.25
C PRO A 341 -10.16 -30.51 7.99
N GLY A 342 -8.92 -30.13 7.67
CA GLY A 342 -8.15 -30.72 6.57
C GLY A 342 -8.57 -30.29 5.16
N GLY A 343 -9.19 -29.10 5.02
CA GLY A 343 -9.58 -28.56 3.72
C GLY A 343 -10.78 -29.29 3.10
N ALA A 344 -11.73 -29.74 3.93
CA ALA A 344 -12.97 -30.37 3.49
C ALA A 344 -14.17 -29.46 3.78
N TYR A 345 -15.24 -29.59 2.99
CA TYR A 345 -16.47 -28.82 3.22
C TYR A 345 -17.72 -29.67 2.99
N ARG A 346 -18.87 -29.18 3.48
CA ARG A 346 -20.20 -29.74 3.17
C ARG A 346 -21.19 -28.60 2.90
N LEU A 347 -22.02 -28.74 1.86
CA LEU A 347 -23.12 -27.84 1.55
C LEU A 347 -24.34 -28.68 1.14
N GLY A 348 -25.49 -28.47 1.78
CA GLY A 348 -26.70 -29.25 1.48
C GLY A 348 -26.53 -30.76 1.69
N GLY A 349 -25.66 -31.18 2.62
CA GLY A 349 -25.37 -32.59 2.88
C GLY A 349 -24.34 -33.24 1.96
N GLN A 350 -23.94 -32.59 0.87
CA GLN A 350 -22.92 -33.07 -0.06
C GLN A 350 -21.56 -32.45 0.26
N GLY A 351 -20.50 -33.24 0.19
CA GLY A 351 -19.15 -32.83 0.58
C GLY A 351 -18.17 -32.73 -0.58
N GLY A 352 -17.11 -31.97 -0.36
CA GLY A 352 -15.96 -31.84 -1.26
C GLY A 352 -14.73 -31.33 -0.52
N ARG A 353 -13.74 -30.83 -1.26
CA ARG A 353 -12.50 -30.25 -0.74
C ARG A 353 -12.32 -28.81 -1.19
N PHE A 354 -11.45 -28.09 -0.50
CA PHE A 354 -10.95 -26.80 -0.93
C PHE A 354 -9.46 -26.66 -0.61
N SER A 355 -8.77 -25.86 -1.42
CA SER A 355 -7.43 -25.36 -1.12
C SER A 355 -7.50 -23.87 -0.82
N THR A 356 -6.63 -23.38 0.08
CA THR A 356 -6.51 -21.96 0.41
C THR A 356 -5.25 -21.39 -0.22
N ASP A 357 -5.32 -20.13 -0.65
CA ASP A 357 -4.19 -19.33 -1.06
C ASP A 357 -4.23 -17.99 -0.33
N PHE A 358 -3.43 -17.86 0.72
CA PHE A 358 -3.26 -16.59 1.45
C PHE A 358 -1.88 -15.95 1.18
N ARG A 359 -1.15 -16.49 0.19
CA ARG A 359 0.26 -16.25 -0.03
C ARG A 359 0.55 -15.59 -1.38
N SER A 360 -0.36 -15.69 -2.34
CA SER A 360 -0.26 -14.95 -3.61
C SER A 360 -0.33 -13.45 -3.39
N ASP A 361 -1.27 -12.99 -2.55
CA ASP A 361 -1.59 -11.58 -2.34
C ASP A 361 -1.50 -11.28 -0.85
N GLN A 362 -0.27 -11.17 -0.39
CA GLN A 362 0.05 -11.00 1.02
C GLN A 362 -0.43 -9.64 1.58
N ASP A 363 -0.67 -8.66 0.72
CA ASP A 363 -1.22 -7.35 1.03
C ASP A 363 -2.74 -7.34 1.28
N ASP A 364 -3.46 -8.37 0.83
CA ASP A 364 -4.92 -8.44 0.97
C ASP A 364 -5.36 -8.96 2.34
N ASP A 365 -6.50 -8.50 2.86
CA ASP A 365 -7.06 -8.98 4.14
C ASP A 365 -7.87 -10.28 4.02
N TRP A 366 -7.84 -10.91 2.84
CA TRP A 366 -8.57 -12.12 2.47
C TRP A 366 -7.65 -13.16 1.80
N SER A 367 -8.17 -14.36 1.54
CA SER A 367 -7.52 -15.44 0.78
C SER A 367 -8.41 -15.95 -0.32
N ASP A 368 -7.80 -16.50 -1.37
CA ASP A 368 -8.49 -17.23 -2.41
C ASP A 368 -8.74 -18.69 -1.98
N LEU A 369 -9.94 -19.17 -2.27
CA LEU A 369 -10.34 -20.55 -2.10
C LEU A 369 -10.65 -21.15 -3.47
N ALA A 370 -10.09 -22.34 -3.73
CA ALA A 370 -10.47 -23.15 -4.89
C ALA A 370 -11.09 -24.45 -4.40
N PHE A 371 -12.34 -24.70 -4.79
CA PHE A 371 -13.11 -25.87 -4.40
C PHE A 371 -12.96 -26.98 -5.44
N SER A 372 -13.01 -28.23 -4.97
CA SER A 372 -12.98 -29.44 -5.81
C SER A 372 -13.90 -30.53 -5.25
N GLY A 373 -14.66 -31.15 -6.14
CA GLY A 373 -15.71 -32.13 -5.84
C GLY A 373 -16.92 -31.52 -5.12
N GLY A 374 -18.05 -32.24 -5.16
CA GLY A 374 -19.29 -31.85 -4.48
C GLY A 374 -20.01 -30.66 -5.15
N PRO A 375 -20.89 -29.96 -4.43
CA PRO A 375 -21.75 -28.93 -5.01
C PRO A 375 -21.03 -27.61 -5.34
N LEU A 376 -19.79 -27.43 -4.87
CA LEU A 376 -18.93 -26.29 -5.18
C LEU A 376 -17.78 -26.66 -6.12
N ASP A 377 -17.88 -27.76 -6.87
CA ASP A 377 -16.82 -28.15 -7.81
C ASP A 377 -16.51 -27.03 -8.81
N ASP A 378 -15.21 -26.82 -9.07
CA ASP A 378 -14.64 -25.73 -9.87
C ASP A 378 -15.02 -24.30 -9.45
N GLN A 379 -15.65 -24.13 -8.28
CA GLN A 379 -15.96 -22.80 -7.75
C GLN A 379 -14.74 -22.14 -7.10
N ARG A 380 -14.70 -20.81 -7.19
CA ARG A 380 -13.78 -19.97 -6.42
C ARG A 380 -14.54 -19.16 -5.38
N ALA A 381 -13.89 -18.93 -4.26
CA ALA A 381 -14.39 -17.99 -3.26
C ALA A 381 -13.25 -17.17 -2.67
N SER A 382 -13.60 -16.09 -1.98
CA SER A 382 -12.67 -15.43 -1.06
C SER A 382 -13.07 -15.67 0.39
N TYR A 383 -12.10 -15.70 1.30
CA TYR A 383 -12.32 -15.80 2.74
C TYR A 383 -11.52 -14.77 3.54
N GLY A 384 -12.11 -14.22 4.61
CA GLY A 384 -11.37 -13.43 5.59
C GLY A 384 -12.07 -13.35 6.95
N GLU A 385 -11.28 -13.16 8.01
CA GLU A 385 -11.75 -12.80 9.36
C GLU A 385 -11.30 -11.37 9.71
N ASN A 386 -12.25 -10.45 9.94
CA ASN A 386 -11.93 -9.07 10.31
C ASN A 386 -11.65 -8.90 11.83
N ALA A 387 -11.24 -7.69 12.25
CA ALA A 387 -10.85 -7.42 13.63
C ALA A 387 -12.01 -7.54 14.64
N GLN A 388 -13.26 -7.58 14.15
CA GLN A 388 -14.47 -7.78 14.94
C GLN A 388 -14.93 -9.24 14.95
N GLY A 389 -14.10 -10.18 14.46
CA GLY A 389 -14.40 -11.61 14.46
C GLY A 389 -15.48 -12.01 13.45
N LEU A 390 -15.80 -11.15 12.47
CA LEU A 390 -16.64 -11.55 11.34
C LEU A 390 -15.80 -12.37 10.37
N ARG A 391 -16.15 -13.64 10.24
CA ARG A 391 -15.66 -14.54 9.20
C ARG A 391 -16.62 -14.51 8.03
N GLN A 392 -16.08 -14.39 6.83
CA GLN A 392 -16.86 -14.20 5.62
C GLN A 392 -16.29 -15.03 4.48
N LEU A 393 -17.15 -15.80 3.80
CA LEU A 393 -16.85 -16.50 2.56
C LEU A 393 -17.73 -15.91 1.44
N ARG A 394 -17.13 -15.48 0.33
CA ARG A 394 -17.85 -14.97 -0.84
C ARG A 394 -17.66 -15.90 -2.03
N LEU A 395 -18.71 -16.62 -2.41
CA LEU A 395 -18.75 -17.53 -3.54
C LEU A 395 -19.27 -16.77 -4.77
N SER A 396 -18.38 -16.06 -5.46
CA SER A 396 -18.76 -15.14 -6.54
C SER A 396 -19.52 -15.82 -7.68
N GLY A 397 -19.14 -17.04 -8.04
CA GLY A 397 -19.81 -17.81 -9.11
C GLY A 397 -21.27 -18.17 -8.81
N LEU A 398 -21.59 -18.37 -7.52
CA LEU A 398 -22.93 -18.71 -7.06
C LEU A 398 -23.71 -17.52 -6.48
N LYS A 399 -23.09 -16.34 -6.44
CA LYS A 399 -23.63 -15.14 -5.75
C LYS A 399 -24.09 -15.48 -4.33
N LEU A 400 -23.28 -16.26 -3.62
CA LEU A 400 -23.54 -16.62 -2.23
C LEU A 400 -22.53 -15.98 -1.32
N GLU A 401 -23.01 -15.60 -0.14
CA GLU A 401 -22.17 -15.09 0.91
C GLU A 401 -22.50 -15.77 2.24
N CYS A 402 -21.49 -16.39 2.83
CA CYS A 402 -21.61 -17.13 4.07
C CYS A 402 -20.86 -16.40 5.19
N ARG A 403 -21.54 -16.12 6.31
CA ARG A 403 -21.01 -15.27 7.38
C ARG A 403 -21.15 -15.95 8.74
N LEU A 404 -20.16 -15.75 9.61
CA LEU A 404 -20.20 -16.17 11.01
C LEU A 404 -19.50 -15.13 11.88
N VAL A 405 -20.13 -14.75 12.99
CA VAL A 405 -19.50 -13.88 14.00
C VAL A 405 -18.96 -14.75 15.11
N VAL A 406 -17.66 -14.63 15.39
CA VAL A 406 -16.99 -15.30 16.50
C VAL A 406 -16.38 -14.28 17.46
N LYS A 407 -15.91 -14.75 18.61
CA LYS A 407 -15.08 -13.91 19.48
C LYS A 407 -13.82 -13.50 18.71
N PRO A 408 -13.53 -12.19 18.58
CA PRO A 408 -12.35 -11.72 17.85
C PRO A 408 -11.07 -12.27 18.46
N THR A 409 -10.11 -12.63 17.60
CA THR A 409 -8.76 -12.95 18.05
C THR A 409 -8.03 -11.65 18.38
N ALA A 410 -7.74 -11.42 19.66
CA ALA A 410 -7.11 -10.17 20.10
C ALA A 410 -5.67 -10.05 19.57
N LEU A 411 -5.35 -8.90 18.98
CA LEU A 411 -3.99 -8.55 18.62
C LEU A 411 -3.24 -8.08 19.88
N PRO A 412 -2.00 -8.55 20.14
CA PRO A 412 -1.19 -8.03 21.22
C PRO A 412 -0.86 -6.57 20.92
N ARG A 413 -1.48 -5.67 21.69
CA ARG A 413 -1.30 -4.22 21.55
C ARG A 413 -0.12 -3.68 22.34
N TYR A 414 0.25 -4.38 23.41
CA TYR A 414 1.23 -3.93 24.38
C TYR A 414 2.35 -4.94 24.53
N GLY A 415 3.57 -4.45 24.69
CA GLY A 415 4.73 -5.25 25.07
C GLY A 415 4.69 -5.66 26.54
N ALA A 416 5.57 -6.60 26.90
CA ALA A 416 5.69 -7.08 28.28
C ALA A 416 6.51 -6.14 29.19
N ALA A 417 7.25 -5.19 28.60
CA ALA A 417 8.08 -4.24 29.32
C ALA A 417 7.27 -3.01 29.77
N LYS A 418 7.77 -2.34 30.80
CA LYS A 418 7.28 -1.01 31.20
C LYS A 418 8.04 0.06 30.42
N ALA A 419 7.36 1.17 30.14
CA ALA A 419 8.00 2.35 29.57
C ALA A 419 9.10 2.88 30.52
N PRO A 420 10.25 3.36 30.01
CA PRO A 420 11.27 4.02 30.82
C PRO A 420 10.73 5.32 31.40
N ALA A 421 10.98 5.58 32.68
CA ALA A 421 10.51 6.78 33.36
C ALA A 421 10.94 8.07 32.62
N PRO A 422 10.10 9.11 32.57
CA PRO A 422 10.47 10.38 31.95
C PRO A 422 11.67 11.02 32.65
N PRO A 423 12.50 11.82 31.96
CA PRO A 423 13.57 12.60 32.56
C PRO A 423 13.07 13.49 33.70
N LYS A 424 13.95 13.75 34.67
CA LYS A 424 13.63 14.64 35.79
C LYS A 424 13.28 16.03 35.27
N GLY A 425 12.15 16.57 35.71
CA GLY A 425 11.64 17.89 35.29
C GLY A 425 10.57 17.83 34.20
N SER A 426 10.39 16.68 33.52
CA SER A 426 9.26 16.45 32.63
C SER A 426 7.92 16.52 33.37
N GLY A 427 6.85 16.91 32.66
CA GLY A 427 5.50 16.98 33.22
C GLY A 427 4.91 18.38 33.37
N GLY A 428 3.87 18.48 34.19
CA GLY A 428 3.17 19.74 34.53
C GLY A 428 1.81 19.95 33.86
N LEU A 429 1.41 19.05 32.96
CA LEU A 429 0.10 19.04 32.29
C LEU A 429 -0.67 17.76 32.59
N SER A 430 -1.99 17.84 32.50
CA SER A 430 -2.88 16.68 32.66
C SER A 430 -4.14 16.87 31.83
N GLY A 431 -4.65 15.78 31.27
CA GLY A 431 -5.92 15.76 30.55
C GLY A 431 -5.75 15.49 29.06
N ALA A 432 -6.88 15.28 28.39
CA ALA A 432 -6.93 15.08 26.96
C ALA A 432 -7.40 16.38 26.29
N TYR A 433 -6.73 16.77 25.23
CA TYR A 433 -7.01 17.98 24.47
C TYR A 433 -7.01 17.66 22.98
N ALA A 434 -7.79 18.40 22.21
CA ALA A 434 -7.70 18.35 20.76
C ALA A 434 -7.67 19.75 20.14
N GLY A 435 -6.86 19.86 19.09
CA GLY A 435 -6.85 20.98 18.17
C GLY A 435 -7.33 20.48 16.80
N TRP A 436 -7.82 21.40 15.99
CA TRP A 436 -8.11 21.12 14.60
C TRP A 436 -7.80 22.32 13.73
N TRP A 437 -7.46 22.05 12.48
CA TRP A 437 -7.26 23.09 11.47
C TRP A 437 -7.78 22.60 10.13
N LEU A 438 -8.14 23.54 9.27
CA LEU A 438 -8.43 23.25 7.88
C LEU A 438 -7.11 23.20 7.12
N ASN A 439 -6.89 22.11 6.39
CA ASN A 439 -5.79 22.02 5.44
C ASN A 439 -6.33 22.23 4.02
N PRO A 440 -6.35 23.47 3.50
CA PRO A 440 -6.88 23.73 2.16
C PRO A 440 -6.02 23.09 1.06
N VAL A 441 -4.75 22.81 1.32
CA VAL A 441 -3.87 22.11 0.38
C VAL A 441 -4.26 20.64 0.26
N ALA A 442 -4.74 20.01 1.34
CA ALA A 442 -5.27 18.65 1.30
C ALA A 442 -6.53 18.51 0.42
N LEU A 443 -7.30 19.60 0.20
CA LEU A 443 -8.38 19.61 -0.81
C LEU A 443 -7.85 19.39 -2.23
N MET A 444 -6.60 19.78 -2.52
CA MET A 444 -5.99 19.67 -3.85
C MET A 444 -5.18 18.38 -4.04
N TYR A 445 -4.48 17.91 -3.02
CA TYR A 445 -3.54 16.79 -3.15
C TYR A 445 -4.01 15.49 -2.48
N GLY A 446 -5.22 15.49 -1.90
CA GLY A 446 -5.68 14.43 -1.02
C GLY A 446 -5.08 14.57 0.37
N GLY A 447 -5.87 14.26 1.40
CA GLY A 447 -5.46 14.36 2.81
C GLY A 447 -6.64 14.71 3.73
N CYS A 448 -6.36 14.96 5.01
CA CYS A 448 -7.38 15.44 5.94
C CYS A 448 -7.82 16.87 5.57
N HIS A 449 -9.10 17.08 5.25
CA HIS A 449 -9.63 18.43 5.03
C HIS A 449 -9.75 19.22 6.33
N MET A 450 -10.27 18.54 7.35
CA MET A 450 -10.24 18.97 8.74
C MET A 450 -9.31 18.01 9.48
N CYS A 451 -8.11 18.48 9.77
CA CYS A 451 -7.09 17.71 10.46
C CYS A 451 -7.27 17.90 11.96
N TRP A 452 -7.11 16.81 12.70
CA TRP A 452 -7.22 16.79 14.16
C TRP A 452 -5.89 16.37 14.75
N GLU A 453 -5.51 17.03 15.83
CA GLU A 453 -4.42 16.60 16.71
C GLU A 453 -4.99 16.37 18.09
N VAL A 454 -4.65 15.24 18.69
CA VAL A 454 -5.09 14.86 20.03
C VAL A 454 -3.87 14.67 20.91
N TYR A 455 -3.84 15.37 22.04
CA TYR A 455 -2.82 15.17 23.07
C TYR A 455 -3.46 14.67 24.35
N VAL A 456 -2.97 13.55 24.86
CA VAL A 456 -3.35 13.03 26.18
C VAL A 456 -2.15 13.16 27.12
N PHE A 457 -2.13 14.25 27.89
CA PHE A 457 -1.05 14.55 28.83
C PHE A 457 -1.24 13.79 30.15
N ALA A 458 -0.19 13.09 30.55
CA ALA A 458 -0.03 12.54 31.88
C ALA A 458 0.81 13.50 32.77
N PRO A 459 0.46 13.65 34.06
CA PRO A 459 1.14 14.58 34.95
C PRO A 459 2.61 14.24 35.19
N ASN A 460 3.01 12.99 34.99
CA ASN A 460 4.37 12.51 35.17
C ASN A 460 5.30 12.77 33.98
N GLY A 461 4.85 13.46 32.92
CA GLY A 461 5.70 13.84 31.80
C GLY A 461 5.58 13.00 30.54
N TYR A 462 4.58 12.11 30.45
CA TYR A 462 4.25 11.45 29.18
C TYR A 462 3.09 12.13 28.46
N VAL A 463 3.08 12.02 27.13
CA VAL A 463 1.99 12.45 26.28
C VAL A 463 1.74 11.43 25.18
N LEU A 464 0.49 11.01 25.01
CA LEU A 464 0.06 10.33 23.79
C LEU A 464 -0.23 11.40 22.73
N THR A 465 0.41 11.29 21.57
CA THR A 465 0.31 12.25 20.46
C THR A 465 -0.58 11.76 19.32
N GLU A 466 -1.13 10.55 19.46
CA GLU A 466 -2.06 9.93 18.52
C GLU A 466 -3.48 9.86 19.12
N GLU A 467 -4.49 9.95 18.25
CA GLU A 467 -5.88 9.72 18.67
C GLU A 467 -6.07 8.22 19.00
N PRO A 468 -6.55 7.88 20.21
CA PRO A 468 -6.90 6.50 20.52
C PRO A 468 -7.92 5.90 19.55
N GLU A 469 -7.85 4.60 19.29
CA GLU A 469 -8.76 3.90 18.40
C GLU A 469 -10.10 3.59 19.08
N GLU A 470 -10.09 3.04 20.30
CA GLU A 470 -11.28 2.59 21.02
C GLU A 470 -11.57 3.40 22.30
N SER A 471 -10.55 3.83 23.04
CA SER A 471 -10.75 4.45 24.35
C SER A 471 -9.57 5.28 24.84
N LEU A 472 -9.82 6.22 25.76
CA LEU A 472 -8.74 6.95 26.43
C LEU A 472 -7.82 6.04 27.27
N SER A 473 -8.28 4.84 27.66
CA SER A 473 -7.44 3.89 28.41
C SER A 473 -6.24 3.38 27.60
N GLU A 474 -6.23 3.62 26.29
CA GLU A 474 -5.11 3.30 25.41
C GLU A 474 -3.92 4.24 25.62
N ALA A 475 -4.15 5.44 26.16
CA ALA A 475 -3.13 6.36 26.63
C ALA A 475 -2.48 5.89 27.95
N ASP A 476 -2.28 4.58 28.12
CA ASP A 476 -1.53 3.99 29.23
C ASP A 476 -0.03 4.09 28.95
N CYS A 477 0.52 5.28 29.26
CA CYS A 477 1.93 5.61 29.05
C CYS A 477 2.91 4.80 29.92
N SER A 478 2.42 3.92 30.80
CA SER A 478 3.29 2.99 31.55
C SER A 478 3.71 1.78 30.72
N ARG A 479 3.09 1.56 29.56
CA ARG A 479 3.31 0.41 28.69
C ARG A 479 4.20 0.75 27.50
N THR A 480 4.76 -0.29 26.89
CA THR A 480 5.45 -0.21 25.61
C THR A 480 4.60 -0.82 24.50
N HIS A 481 4.91 -0.48 23.25
CA HIS A 481 4.53 -1.30 22.11
C HIS A 481 5.20 -2.68 22.18
N PRO A 482 4.73 -3.67 21.41
CA PRO A 482 5.36 -4.99 21.37
C PRO A 482 6.84 -4.97 20.91
N ASN A 483 7.26 -4.00 20.10
CA ASN A 483 8.66 -3.77 19.72
C ASN A 483 9.53 -3.20 20.88
N GLY A 484 8.93 -2.93 22.05
CA GLY A 484 9.59 -2.42 23.26
C GLY A 484 9.68 -0.90 23.38
N LEU A 485 9.34 -0.13 22.33
CA LEU A 485 9.34 1.33 22.40
C LEU A 485 8.16 1.85 23.24
N PRO A 486 8.31 2.97 23.95
CA PRO A 486 7.20 3.59 24.68
C PRO A 486 6.05 3.94 23.76
N ILE A 487 4.82 3.81 24.26
CA ILE A 487 3.60 4.19 23.51
C ILE A 487 3.41 5.69 23.50
N CYS A 488 3.80 6.33 24.61
CA CYS A 488 3.72 7.75 24.75
C CYS A 488 5.10 8.38 24.56
N GLU A 489 5.10 9.57 24.01
CA GLU A 489 6.26 10.44 24.03
C GLU A 489 6.44 11.05 25.41
N VAL A 490 7.60 11.67 25.62
CA VAL A 490 7.91 12.44 26.81
C VAL A 490 7.77 13.92 26.49
N TYR A 491 7.23 14.73 27.40
CA TYR A 491 7.18 16.17 27.23
C TYR A 491 7.82 16.93 28.40
N LEU A 492 8.25 18.15 28.12
CA LEU A 492 8.81 19.10 29.08
C LEU A 492 8.18 20.48 28.86
N VAL A 493 7.62 21.07 29.92
CA VAL A 493 7.16 22.46 29.92
C VAL A 493 8.11 23.30 30.76
N GLN A 494 8.79 24.26 30.11
CA GLN A 494 9.74 25.14 30.79
C GLN A 494 9.85 26.48 30.07
N GLY A 495 9.92 27.59 30.81
CA GLY A 495 10.20 28.91 30.25
C GLY A 495 9.18 29.42 29.22
N GLY A 496 7.90 29.04 29.36
CA GLY A 496 6.86 29.38 28.39
C GLY A 496 6.99 28.61 27.07
N GLN A 497 7.70 27.47 27.08
CA GLN A 497 7.83 26.56 25.96
C GLN A 497 7.41 25.14 26.34
N ILE A 498 7.05 24.35 25.34
CA ILE A 498 6.84 22.91 25.45
C ILE A 498 7.73 22.18 24.44
N VAL A 499 8.31 21.07 24.85
CA VAL A 499 9.03 20.13 23.99
C VAL A 499 8.30 18.79 24.09
N ILE A 500 7.94 18.17 22.97
CA ILE A 500 7.33 16.85 22.90
C ILE A 500 8.27 15.92 22.11
N GLY A 501 8.67 14.80 22.72
CA GLY A 501 9.58 13.82 22.15
C GLY A 501 10.90 14.43 21.69
N LYS A 502 11.20 14.25 20.40
CA LYS A 502 12.39 14.80 19.73
C LYS A 502 12.09 16.09 18.94
N ALA A 503 10.88 16.63 19.05
CA ALA A 503 10.49 17.84 18.34
C ALA A 503 11.24 19.08 18.85
N LYS A 504 11.21 20.16 18.07
CA LYS A 504 11.79 21.45 18.49
C LYS A 504 10.92 22.07 19.60
N PRO A 505 11.49 22.90 20.49
CA PRO A 505 10.69 23.65 21.45
C PRO A 505 9.69 24.57 20.76
N GLU A 506 8.45 24.54 21.23
CA GLU A 506 7.36 25.38 20.76
C GLU A 506 6.88 26.32 21.85
N SER A 507 6.30 27.46 21.48
CA SER A 507 5.71 28.38 22.45
C SER A 507 4.54 27.72 23.18
N PHE A 508 4.43 27.91 24.49
CA PHE A 508 3.40 27.32 25.33
C PHE A 508 2.78 28.35 26.27
N LYS A 509 1.45 28.41 26.30
CA LYS A 509 0.69 29.11 27.35
C LYS A 509 -0.65 28.43 27.62
N LYS A 510 -1.16 28.56 28.84
CA LYS A 510 -2.54 28.19 29.19
C LYS A 510 -3.43 29.42 29.02
N SER A 511 -4.61 29.23 28.44
CA SER A 511 -5.64 30.26 28.28
C SER A 511 -6.96 29.75 28.83
N GLY A 512 -7.23 30.01 30.11
CA GLY A 512 -8.33 29.35 30.81
C GLY A 512 -8.12 27.84 30.89
N ALA A 513 -9.05 27.07 30.33
CA ALA A 513 -8.95 25.60 30.24
C ALA A 513 -8.22 25.11 28.98
N ASP A 514 -7.95 25.99 28.01
CA ASP A 514 -7.33 25.64 26.74
C ASP A 514 -5.80 25.70 26.84
N LEU A 515 -5.13 24.92 26.01
CA LEU A 515 -3.69 24.99 25.80
C LEU A 515 -3.41 25.70 24.48
N ILE A 516 -2.40 26.57 24.46
CA ILE A 516 -1.90 27.18 23.23
C ILE A 516 -0.47 26.70 23.03
N ILE A 517 -0.27 25.86 22.02
CA ILE A 517 0.99 25.18 21.68
C ILE A 517 1.34 25.59 20.25
N GLY A 518 2.54 26.13 20.02
CA GLY A 518 2.95 26.60 18.69
C GLY A 518 2.13 27.79 18.12
N GLY A 519 1.16 28.31 18.89
CA GLY A 519 0.17 29.29 18.43
C GLY A 519 -1.22 28.70 18.21
N ASP A 520 -1.33 27.38 18.10
CA ASP A 520 -2.57 26.66 17.89
C ASP A 520 -3.29 26.39 19.21
N THR A 521 -4.63 26.40 19.16
CA THR A 521 -5.48 26.24 20.35
C THR A 521 -5.98 24.81 20.46
N PHE A 522 -5.72 24.20 21.60
CA PHE A 522 -6.14 22.84 21.95
C PHE A 522 -7.15 22.92 23.10
N GLN A 523 -8.36 22.47 22.82
CA GLN A 523 -9.47 22.50 23.76
C GLN A 523 -9.58 21.18 24.52
N PRO A 524 -9.98 21.17 25.80
CA PRO A 524 -10.13 19.94 26.56
C PRO A 524 -11.27 19.08 26.03
N LEU A 525 -11.06 17.77 25.91
CA LEU A 525 -12.08 16.85 25.42
C LEU A 525 -13.26 16.76 26.40
N ARG A 526 -14.47 16.59 25.86
CA ARG A 526 -15.69 16.33 26.62
C ARG A 526 -16.17 14.90 26.40
N LYS A 527 -16.44 14.20 27.50
CA LYS A 527 -17.06 12.87 27.51
C LYS A 527 -18.51 12.96 27.00
N LEU A 528 -18.94 11.92 26.31
CA LEU A 528 -20.32 11.77 25.81
C LEU A 528 -21.21 10.91 26.73
N GLU A 529 -20.67 10.46 27.86
CA GLU A 529 -21.41 9.67 28.84
C GLU A 529 -22.60 10.44 29.42
N GLY A 530 -23.76 9.79 29.49
CA GLY A 530 -25.01 10.41 29.91
C GLY A 530 -25.67 11.34 28.87
N VAL A 531 -25.04 11.55 27.72
CA VAL A 531 -25.61 12.37 26.63
C VAL A 531 -26.56 11.52 25.79
N ALA A 532 -27.84 11.85 25.82
CA ALA A 532 -28.83 11.25 24.94
C ALA A 532 -28.76 11.90 23.54
N LEU A 533 -27.85 11.41 22.69
CA LEU A 533 -27.79 11.86 21.30
C LEU A 533 -29.10 11.58 20.57
N ARG A 534 -29.52 12.55 19.75
CA ARG A 534 -30.72 12.45 18.91
C ARG A 534 -30.42 13.03 17.54
N GLY A 535 -30.82 12.29 16.51
CA GLY A 535 -30.75 12.75 15.12
C GLY A 535 -29.67 12.02 14.32
N THR A 536 -29.51 12.45 13.08
CA THR A 536 -28.58 11.85 12.12
C THR A 536 -27.31 12.68 12.06
N PHE A 537 -26.20 12.04 12.34
CA PHE A 537 -24.86 12.59 12.30
C PHE A 537 -24.16 12.09 11.04
N GLU A 538 -23.61 12.99 10.24
CA GLU A 538 -22.98 12.64 8.96
C GLU A 538 -21.49 12.94 8.99
N ALA A 539 -20.69 11.96 8.59
CA ALA A 539 -19.29 12.13 8.26
C ALA A 539 -19.12 11.91 6.75
N GLN A 540 -18.27 12.72 6.13
CA GLN A 540 -17.90 12.56 4.72
C GLN A 540 -16.38 12.40 4.61
N THR A 541 -15.98 11.41 3.83
CA THR A 541 -14.58 11.18 3.47
C THR A 541 -14.46 11.25 1.97
N VAL A 542 -13.48 12.01 1.49
CA VAL A 542 -13.15 12.10 0.07
C VAL A 542 -11.73 11.60 -0.10
N VAL A 543 -11.51 10.78 -1.12
CA VAL A 543 -10.20 10.27 -1.52
C VAL A 543 -9.94 10.70 -2.96
N GLY A 544 -8.67 10.96 -3.30
CA GLY A 544 -8.27 11.53 -4.58
C GLY A 544 -8.21 13.05 -4.54
N GLY A 545 -7.06 13.62 -4.93
CA GLY A 545 -6.88 15.06 -5.06
C GLY A 545 -7.44 15.59 -6.39
N SER A 546 -7.49 16.92 -6.54
CA SER A 546 -7.93 17.60 -7.77
C SER A 546 -7.05 17.29 -9.00
N MET A 547 -5.88 16.70 -8.79
CA MET A 547 -4.95 16.23 -9.83
C MET A 547 -5.01 14.72 -10.07
N SER A 548 -5.82 13.97 -9.31
CA SER A 548 -5.95 12.52 -9.44
C SER A 548 -7.06 12.15 -10.42
N THR A 549 -6.76 11.27 -11.36
CA THR A 549 -7.75 10.61 -12.23
C THR A 549 -8.62 9.60 -11.50
N VAL A 550 -8.30 9.29 -10.24
CA VAL A 550 -9.09 8.46 -9.34
C VAL A 550 -9.61 9.33 -8.20
N SER A 551 -10.92 9.34 -8.01
CA SER A 551 -11.56 10.02 -6.89
C SER A 551 -12.59 9.11 -6.25
N GLY A 552 -12.87 9.31 -4.97
CA GLY A 552 -13.93 8.60 -4.29
C GLY A 552 -14.56 9.46 -3.22
N SER A 553 -15.85 9.28 -3.00
CA SER A 553 -16.57 9.95 -1.93
C SER A 553 -17.38 8.93 -1.15
N TYR A 554 -17.27 9.01 0.17
CA TYR A 554 -17.94 8.14 1.11
C TYR A 554 -18.67 9.00 2.13
N GLN A 555 -19.91 8.65 2.39
CA GLN A 555 -20.75 9.23 3.41
C GLN A 555 -21.08 8.14 4.42
N ASN A 556 -20.98 8.49 5.70
CA ASN A 556 -21.29 7.63 6.82
C ASN A 556 -22.27 8.38 7.73
N ALA A 557 -23.50 7.91 7.79
CA ALA A 557 -24.57 8.50 8.56
C ALA A 557 -24.89 7.62 9.78
N LEU A 558 -24.69 8.16 10.98
CA LEU A 558 -25.08 7.54 12.25
C LEU A 558 -26.31 8.24 12.80
N THR A 559 -27.44 7.54 12.83
CA THR A 559 -28.66 8.05 13.48
C THR A 559 -28.78 7.47 14.87
N PHE A 560 -28.76 8.33 15.89
CA PHE A 560 -28.93 7.95 17.28
C PHE A 560 -30.36 8.25 17.75
N ALA A 561 -30.92 7.31 18.50
CA ALA A 561 -32.20 7.44 19.18
C ALA A 561 -31.98 7.43 20.70
N PRO A 562 -32.65 8.30 21.47
CA PRO A 562 -32.41 8.47 22.91
C PRO A 562 -32.50 7.19 23.75
N GLN A 563 -33.26 6.18 23.29
CA GLN A 563 -33.37 4.86 23.92
C GLN A 563 -32.13 3.95 23.73
N GLY A 564 -30.97 4.49 23.34
CA GLY A 564 -29.75 3.72 23.16
C GLY A 564 -29.74 2.87 21.89
N ARG A 565 -30.49 3.24 20.86
CA ARG A 565 -30.49 2.57 19.54
C ARG A 565 -29.79 3.40 18.48
N PHE A 566 -29.11 2.75 17.55
CA PHE A 566 -28.51 3.41 16.40
C PHE A 566 -28.86 2.71 15.10
N THR A 567 -28.87 3.49 14.01
CA THR A 567 -28.78 2.97 12.65
C THR A 567 -27.59 3.62 11.96
N ARG A 568 -26.83 2.84 11.20
CA ARG A 568 -25.71 3.29 10.40
C ARG A 568 -26.03 3.05 8.94
N ALA A 569 -25.96 4.09 8.12
CA ALA A 569 -25.96 3.98 6.67
C ALA A 569 -24.59 4.43 6.16
N ARG A 570 -23.94 3.62 5.33
CA ARG A 570 -22.73 4.01 4.61
C ARG A 570 -23.04 3.93 3.13
N SER A 571 -22.72 4.98 2.39
CA SER A 571 -22.81 5.01 0.94
C SER A 571 -21.55 5.65 0.39
N GLY A 572 -21.06 5.16 -0.72
CA GLY A 572 -19.94 5.81 -1.38
C GLY A 572 -19.57 5.13 -2.67
N GLY A 573 -18.62 5.72 -3.37
CA GLY A 573 -18.12 5.16 -4.60
C GLY A 573 -16.77 5.73 -4.99
N ILE A 574 -16.09 4.98 -5.85
CA ILE A 574 -14.87 5.39 -6.52
C ILE A 574 -15.20 5.55 -8.00
N VAL A 575 -14.66 6.61 -8.58
CA VAL A 575 -14.62 6.85 -10.00
C VAL A 575 -13.16 6.94 -10.41
N ALA A 576 -12.76 6.17 -11.41
CA ALA A 576 -11.47 6.26 -12.06
C ALA A 576 -11.66 6.60 -13.54
N THR A 577 -11.08 7.70 -14.00
CA THR A 577 -11.21 8.19 -15.39
C THR A 577 -9.87 8.20 -16.10
N ALA A 578 -9.79 7.62 -17.28
CA ALA A 578 -8.65 7.83 -18.18
C ALA A 578 -8.86 9.14 -18.94
N THR A 579 -7.81 9.95 -19.06
CA THR A 579 -7.84 11.23 -19.78
C THR A 579 -6.65 11.38 -20.72
N THR A 580 -6.73 12.26 -21.71
CA THR A 580 -5.66 12.48 -22.71
C THR A 580 -4.32 12.91 -22.11
N THR A 581 -4.34 13.53 -20.94
CA THR A 581 -3.13 14.01 -20.24
C THR A 581 -2.70 13.09 -19.10
N GLY A 582 -3.49 12.06 -18.77
CA GLY A 582 -3.32 11.28 -17.54
C GLY A 582 -3.64 12.07 -16.26
N THR A 583 -4.25 13.25 -16.39
CA THR A 583 -4.69 14.10 -15.28
C THR A 583 -6.15 14.55 -15.49
N PRO A 584 -6.87 15.00 -14.47
CA PRO A 584 -8.26 15.47 -14.59
C PRO A 584 -8.49 16.62 -15.59
N GLN A 585 -7.43 17.29 -16.05
CA GLN A 585 -7.49 18.40 -17.01
C GLN A 585 -7.51 17.95 -18.47
N GLY A 586 -7.26 16.68 -18.76
CA GLY A 586 -7.33 16.13 -20.11
C GLY A 586 -8.77 15.79 -20.53
N ASP A 587 -8.97 15.62 -21.83
CA ASP A 587 -10.24 15.13 -22.37
C ASP A 587 -10.48 13.69 -21.85
N LEU A 588 -11.70 13.41 -21.40
CA LEU A 588 -12.10 12.08 -20.92
C LEU A 588 -12.02 11.05 -22.05
N LEU A 589 -11.19 10.03 -21.87
CA LEU A 589 -11.05 8.88 -22.77
C LEU A 589 -12.01 7.74 -22.39
N GLY A 590 -12.30 7.59 -21.09
CA GLY A 590 -13.18 6.55 -20.54
C GLY A 590 -13.08 6.50 -19.02
N GLY A 591 -13.87 5.65 -18.36
CA GLY A 591 -13.79 5.51 -16.91
C GLY A 591 -14.61 4.35 -16.36
N VAL A 592 -14.26 3.95 -15.14
CA VAL A 592 -14.99 2.97 -14.34
C VAL A 592 -15.53 3.64 -13.09
N TYR A 593 -16.72 3.22 -12.69
CA TYR A 593 -17.29 3.61 -11.41
C TYR A 593 -17.67 2.36 -10.62
N ALA A 594 -17.46 2.40 -9.32
CA ALA A 594 -17.93 1.40 -8.39
C ALA A 594 -18.59 2.12 -7.23
N SER A 595 -19.78 1.68 -6.82
CA SER A 595 -20.48 2.21 -5.67
C SER A 595 -20.84 1.10 -4.70
N SER A 596 -20.91 1.45 -3.42
CA SER A 596 -21.35 0.57 -2.35
C SER A 596 -22.32 1.30 -1.45
N GLU A 597 -23.32 0.57 -0.98
CA GLU A 597 -24.24 1.02 0.06
C GLU A 597 -24.41 -0.10 1.07
N SER A 598 -24.45 0.26 2.35
CA SER A 598 -24.71 -0.69 3.43
C SER A 598 -25.46 -0.02 4.57
N GLN A 599 -26.36 -0.76 5.19
CA GLN A 599 -27.11 -0.28 6.34
C GLN A 599 -27.13 -1.34 7.44
N ASN A 600 -26.73 -0.94 8.65
CA ASN A 600 -26.74 -1.79 9.83
C ASN A 600 -27.41 -1.06 10.99
N SER A 601 -27.86 -1.79 12.01
CA SER A 601 -28.46 -1.20 13.21
C SER A 601 -28.15 -2.01 14.46
N GLY A 602 -28.41 -1.41 15.61
CA GLY A 602 -28.17 -2.05 16.89
C GLY A 602 -28.39 -1.12 18.07
N THR A 603 -27.71 -1.40 19.17
CA THR A 603 -27.70 -0.58 20.37
C THR A 603 -26.35 0.10 20.57
N TYR A 604 -26.35 1.27 21.20
CA TYR A 604 -25.13 2.00 21.51
C TYR A 604 -25.07 2.38 22.99
N ALA A 605 -23.84 2.55 23.48
CA ALA A 605 -23.59 3.12 24.80
C ALA A 605 -22.31 3.97 24.76
N PHE A 606 -22.33 5.08 25.49
CA PHE A 606 -21.13 5.85 25.81
C PHE A 606 -20.70 5.52 27.23
N LYS A 607 -19.42 5.25 27.40
CA LYS A 607 -18.77 5.13 28.70
C LYS A 607 -17.41 5.77 28.63
N ASP A 608 -17.12 6.71 29.52
CA ASP A 608 -15.92 7.54 29.46
C ASP A 608 -15.78 8.23 28.08
N TYR A 609 -14.78 7.83 27.29
CA TYR A 609 -14.53 8.31 25.94
C TYR A 609 -14.70 7.21 24.89
N THR A 610 -15.53 6.21 25.18
CA THR A 610 -15.75 5.06 24.30
C THR A 610 -17.21 4.98 23.90
N LEU A 611 -17.45 5.02 22.59
CA LEU A 611 -18.68 4.57 21.97
C LEU A 611 -18.58 3.05 21.75
N THR A 612 -19.52 2.30 22.34
CA THR A 612 -19.70 0.87 22.04
C THR A 612 -20.94 0.70 21.19
N LEU A 613 -20.80 0.13 20.00
CA LEU A 613 -21.89 -0.27 19.11
C LEU A 613 -22.05 -1.79 19.19
N THR A 614 -23.24 -2.26 19.53
CA THR A 614 -23.59 -3.70 19.53
C THR A 614 -24.60 -3.94 18.42
N TYR A 615 -24.20 -4.71 17.42
CA TYR A 615 -25.00 -5.01 16.24
C TYR A 615 -25.95 -6.19 16.49
N GLY A 616 -27.04 -6.28 15.71
CA GLY A 616 -28.01 -7.37 15.82
C GLY A 616 -27.43 -8.77 15.51
N ASP A 617 -26.31 -8.84 14.80
CA ASP A 617 -25.57 -10.08 14.50
C ASP A 617 -24.56 -10.48 15.60
N GLY A 618 -24.53 -9.74 16.72
CA GLY A 618 -23.64 -9.99 17.85
C GLY A 618 -22.27 -9.33 17.75
N ARG A 619 -21.94 -8.67 16.63
CA ARG A 619 -20.68 -7.90 16.55
C ARG A 619 -20.69 -6.76 17.54
N VAL A 620 -19.51 -6.47 18.08
CA VAL A 620 -19.26 -5.31 18.94
C VAL A 620 -18.14 -4.48 18.34
N GLU A 621 -18.39 -3.19 18.14
CA GLU A 621 -17.42 -2.21 17.68
C GLU A 621 -17.22 -1.17 18.78
N ARG A 622 -15.97 -0.86 19.11
CA ARG A 622 -15.62 0.22 20.06
C ARG A 622 -14.88 1.30 19.31
N ARG A 623 -15.20 2.55 19.62
CA ARG A 623 -14.58 3.74 19.02
C ARG A 623 -14.31 4.77 20.10
N PHE A 624 -13.14 5.38 20.04
CA PHE A 624 -12.89 6.59 20.81
C PHE A 624 -13.88 7.67 20.36
N ALA A 625 -14.55 8.32 21.30
CA ALA A 625 -15.59 9.29 21.00
C ALA A 625 -15.60 10.45 21.99
N TYR A 626 -15.63 11.66 21.47
CA TYR A 626 -15.65 12.89 22.25
C TYR A 626 -16.33 14.04 21.51
N ALA A 627 -16.62 15.11 22.25
CA ALA A 627 -16.98 16.41 21.72
C ALA A 627 -16.01 17.48 22.22
N LEU A 628 -16.03 18.65 21.59
CA LEU A 628 -15.36 19.84 22.08
C LEU A 628 -16.32 20.72 22.89
N PRO A 629 -15.80 21.67 23.70
CA PRO A 629 -16.62 22.71 24.29
C PRO A 629 -17.19 23.64 23.21
N GLY A 630 -18.49 23.89 23.23
CA GLY A 630 -19.18 24.90 22.43
C GLY A 630 -18.93 26.32 22.95
N LYS A 631 -19.52 27.32 22.28
CA LYS A 631 -19.29 28.75 22.56
C LYS A 631 -19.65 29.19 23.99
N ASP A 632 -20.57 28.49 24.65
CA ASP A 632 -20.99 28.74 26.03
C ASP A 632 -20.23 27.86 27.06
N GLY A 633 -19.19 27.14 26.61
CA GLY A 633 -18.40 26.21 27.42
C GLY A 633 -19.08 24.87 27.70
N LYS A 634 -20.34 24.67 27.26
CA LYS A 634 -21.04 23.38 27.34
C LYS A 634 -20.58 22.45 26.23
N LEU A 635 -21.04 21.21 26.28
CA LEU A 635 -20.75 20.21 25.25
C LEU A 635 -21.38 20.64 23.91
N ASP A 636 -20.58 20.71 22.85
CA ASP A 636 -21.09 20.86 21.49
C ASP A 636 -21.59 19.49 20.99
N ALA A 637 -22.92 19.33 20.97
CA ALA A 637 -23.55 18.09 20.51
C ALA A 637 -23.79 18.06 18.99
N GLU A 638 -23.41 19.12 18.27
CA GLU A 638 -23.58 19.21 16.82
C GLU A 638 -22.36 18.71 16.05
N LEU A 639 -21.16 18.74 16.65
CA LEU A 639 -19.93 18.19 16.11
C LEU A 639 -19.34 17.14 17.05
N LEU A 640 -19.34 15.88 16.61
CA LEU A 640 -18.76 14.76 17.34
C LEU A 640 -17.51 14.24 16.62
N ARG A 641 -16.47 13.90 17.38
CA ARG A 641 -15.38 13.07 16.88
C ARG A 641 -15.65 11.63 17.31
N ILE A 642 -15.73 10.71 16.36
CA ILE A 642 -15.99 9.29 16.62
C ILE A 642 -15.05 8.46 15.75
N GLY A 643 -14.13 7.73 16.37
CA GLY A 643 -13.31 6.71 15.72
C GLY A 643 -12.47 7.22 14.56
N GLY A 644 -11.87 8.40 14.70
CA GLY A 644 -11.08 8.98 13.61
C GLY A 644 -11.89 9.74 12.55
N GLU A 645 -13.20 9.88 12.71
CA GLU A 645 -14.09 10.64 11.82
C GLU A 645 -14.81 11.78 12.54
N SER A 646 -15.09 12.86 11.81
CA SER A 646 -15.87 14.00 12.31
C SER A 646 -17.28 13.95 11.77
N TYR A 647 -18.22 13.99 12.70
CA TYR A 647 -19.65 13.80 12.47
C TYR A 647 -20.41 15.07 12.81
N THR A 648 -21.13 15.62 11.85
CA THR A 648 -21.97 16.81 12.05
C THR A 648 -23.45 16.44 12.09
N LEU A 649 -24.22 17.07 12.97
CA LEU A 649 -25.66 16.86 13.07
C LEU A 649 -26.36 17.42 11.83
N LYS A 650 -27.03 16.56 11.07
CA LYS A 650 -27.80 16.93 9.89
C LYS A 650 -29.04 17.73 10.30
N GLY A 651 -29.19 18.93 9.72
CA GLY A 651 -30.32 19.82 10.01
C GLY A 651 -30.21 20.54 11.37
N GLY A 652 -29.01 20.55 11.98
CA GLY A 652 -28.69 21.46 13.08
C GLY A 652 -28.87 22.92 12.66
N LYS A 653 -29.33 23.77 13.59
CA LYS A 653 -29.60 25.20 13.37
C LYS A 653 -28.56 26.04 14.09
#